data_AF-A0A1M7Z9N9-F1
#
_entry.id   AF-A0A1M7Z9N9-F1
#
_cell.length_a   1.000
_cell.length_b   1.000
_cell.length_c   1.000
_cell.angle_alpha   90.00
_cell.angle_beta   90.00
_cell.angle_gamma   90.00
#
_symmetry.space_group_name_H-M   'P 1'
#
loop_
_entity.id
_entity.type
_entity.pdbx_description
1 polymer ?
#
loop_
_entity_poly.entity_id
_entity_poly.type
_entity_poly.pdbx_seq_one_letter_code
_entity_poly.pdbx_strand_id
1 'polypeptide(L)'
;MKRSSIIFLTKRTTSSGKGSKLFSFSSILLGVLFIWIFFSCNSFDRKVPFPKEETEYPKPVTKAFQFTESIPIQWDPEPSSLAIETHRLSLDDIPSTPFDLGEPIKLQNAFEESPFDWNGLPETDFNLENLPTDTLENKIIKLLPPKVINAGWPTYTPLGSRGVLDADPIGLPGPARAYLQDPSGALWIGTTRGLCRYDGAYLEIFGLEQGLPNIDILTLFRDNQNRIWIGTKTGITYILDEKKESIELLEKLNPGFGGQTFSIYQDDQGLIWFTELGQGVYIYNPENHIAKQLKTDQGLVNDRTVMIRQDQEGNHWITTINGINILNLQKNKIKTLREEQGLFSNFSPGYLQSKSGEIWLAQRGGISVLNQEKNTIRFLDAEKFPYPNQSGRDLSGMYEDSEGKIWIATNSNLVFALDPQMNQVERFFTNQDPSTIIFDFHEDKEGQIWVGGDIGGTPVINKKTGKVGSYTDANGLGDGGVWSNIQTHDGKIWAGSTNGLNIYDPETGTVQYVSRQNGLQTNSASYLLEDQNGLIWIGSNGRMLEVLDVKNNRILVLKKEKENQQIGLTISYEDPDGSMWAGTSDGELLVISLEKKTIKKILNVPASWDKTYINSMQSDHQGQLWITSSAGAIIISKDRKSMKFLNSDQGLIDNYATALLEDSNQNMWIATGGGINILNSSQDSMSSLTINEGLGDNGSFTLNENKGKMFVGTTSGLTILTPSKNNEAFNAITLGKEQGLGAIDFAENSGLFTKDGKFWVGVEGTMLLVFDSLQMSEESSSPLIAGINLFDKPLYFRERSTLTEDNYLIQNEITWDSLETTYYIPINLELPYDQNYLSFNYSGMQLSNPDKVRYRYILEGIDKQWSPITNKTISENYRDLPAGDYTFKVASRGINGIWSEPAAISFVITPPWWKTWWMYALYFIAFVGAILGYTRLRSQALIRQNLILEEKVKIRTNELRESLNNLKETQLQLIQSEKMASLGELTAGIAHEIQNPLNFVNNFSEVSNELIDEMNEELEKGDLEEVKAIATDLKENLSKINHHGKRADSIVKGMLQHSRSNSGEKVETNINLLADEYLRLSYHGLRAKDKSFNSDYKLELDTDLPKIKVNPQDIGRVILNLVNNAFYAVSEKAKNAGEDFKPEVIVSTKKTENGIQVSVHDNGTGIPDSIKKKIFLPFFTTKPTGSGTGLGLSLSYDIVQANGGNLSVESEEGKGTSFNIFFPK
;
A
#
# COMPACT_ATOMS: atom_id res chain seq x y z
N MET A 1 -36.19 -6.09 -24.46
CA MET A 1 -37.02 -5.99 -25.69
C MET A 1 -36.82 -7.22 -26.55
N LYS A 2 -37.94 -7.77 -27.06
CA LYS A 2 -38.19 -8.71 -28.19
C LYS A 2 -37.04 -9.52 -28.85
N ARG A 3 -37.28 -10.85 -28.88
CA ARG A 3 -37.27 -11.82 -30.03
C ARG A 3 -36.04 -11.81 -30.97
N SER A 4 -35.46 -12.95 -31.37
CA SER A 4 -36.11 -13.94 -32.26
C SER A 4 -35.29 -15.21 -32.44
N SER A 5 -35.98 -16.34 -32.50
CA SER A 5 -35.56 -17.70 -32.90
C SER A 5 -35.39 -17.86 -34.42
N ILE A 6 -34.80 -19.00 -34.87
CA ILE A 6 -35.12 -19.88 -36.06
C ILE A 6 -33.90 -20.84 -36.23
N ILE A 7 -33.95 -22.19 -36.18
CA ILE A 7 -34.72 -23.30 -36.82
C ILE A 7 -34.24 -23.72 -38.24
N PHE A 8 -33.70 -24.96 -38.31
CA PHE A 8 -33.68 -25.98 -39.38
C PHE A 8 -32.97 -25.76 -40.75
N LEU A 9 -32.15 -26.74 -41.17
CA LEU A 9 -32.51 -27.75 -42.20
C LEU A 9 -31.41 -28.81 -42.46
N THR A 10 -31.87 -30.07 -42.52
CA THR A 10 -31.19 -31.26 -43.06
C THR A 10 -31.45 -31.40 -44.56
N LYS A 11 -30.45 -31.86 -45.35
CA LYS A 11 -30.70 -32.71 -46.53
C LYS A 11 -29.47 -33.44 -47.08
N ARG A 12 -29.61 -34.77 -47.08
CA ARG A 12 -28.95 -35.87 -47.83
C ARG A 12 -28.22 -35.52 -49.14
N THR A 13 -27.13 -36.24 -49.37
CA THR A 13 -26.93 -37.08 -50.57
C THR A 13 -26.23 -38.40 -50.21
N THR A 14 -26.65 -39.46 -50.88
CA THR A 14 -26.31 -40.88 -50.70
C THR A 14 -25.59 -41.43 -51.94
N SER A 15 -24.63 -42.35 -51.75
CA SER A 15 -24.28 -43.55 -52.55
C SER A 15 -22.77 -43.79 -52.42
N SER A 16 -22.17 -44.98 -52.44
CA SER A 16 -22.56 -46.39 -52.35
C SER A 16 -21.24 -47.18 -52.32
N GLY A 17 -21.13 -48.28 -51.56
CA GLY A 17 -20.02 -49.23 -51.74
C GLY A 17 -19.79 -50.17 -50.55
N LYS A 18 -20.24 -51.43 -50.68
CA LYS A 18 -19.98 -52.54 -49.76
C LYS A 18 -18.57 -53.12 -49.99
N GLY A 19 -17.87 -53.54 -48.93
CA GLY A 19 -16.71 -54.46 -49.06
C GLY A 19 -15.77 -54.56 -47.86
N SER A 20 -16.02 -55.56 -47.00
CA SER A 20 -15.06 -56.40 -46.24
C SER A 20 -13.76 -55.85 -45.59
N LYS A 21 -13.73 -55.99 -44.25
CA LYS A 21 -12.71 -56.65 -43.40
C LYS A 21 -11.21 -56.24 -43.45
N LEU A 22 -10.75 -55.83 -42.25
CA LEU A 22 -9.47 -56.12 -41.56
C LEU A 22 -8.21 -55.30 -41.91
N PHE A 23 -7.61 -54.74 -40.83
CA PHE A 23 -6.35 -53.98 -40.67
C PHE A 23 -6.41 -52.51 -41.13
N SER A 24 -6.17 -51.48 -40.30
CA SER A 24 -5.13 -51.31 -39.29
C SER A 24 -5.61 -50.57 -38.03
N PHE A 25 -5.34 -51.15 -36.85
CA PHE A 25 -5.58 -50.52 -35.54
C PHE A 25 -4.38 -49.69 -35.05
N SER A 26 -3.28 -49.59 -35.83
CA SER A 26 -2.05 -48.89 -35.43
C SER A 26 -2.05 -47.39 -35.76
N SER A 27 -2.82 -46.95 -36.75
CA SER A 27 -2.88 -45.54 -37.18
C SER A 27 -3.80 -44.68 -36.32
N ILE A 28 -4.80 -45.28 -35.67
CA ILE A 28 -5.75 -44.57 -34.80
C ILE A 28 -5.13 -44.31 -33.42
N LEU A 29 -4.28 -45.22 -32.91
CA LEU A 29 -3.61 -45.00 -31.63
C LEU A 29 -2.50 -43.93 -31.72
N LEU A 30 -1.78 -43.85 -32.85
CA LEU A 30 -0.83 -42.76 -33.09
C LEU A 30 -1.53 -41.40 -33.29
N GLY A 31 -2.70 -41.40 -33.94
CA GLY A 31 -3.49 -40.18 -34.14
C GLY A 31 -4.08 -39.62 -32.84
N VAL A 32 -4.52 -40.48 -31.92
CA VAL A 32 -5.08 -40.05 -30.63
C VAL A 32 -4.00 -39.56 -29.66
N LEU A 33 -2.78 -40.12 -29.70
CA LEU A 33 -1.64 -39.60 -28.93
C LEU A 33 -1.13 -38.26 -29.48
N PHE A 34 -1.14 -38.05 -30.80
CA PHE A 34 -0.79 -36.76 -31.40
C PHE A 34 -1.81 -35.65 -31.08
N ILE A 35 -3.09 -35.99 -30.97
CA ILE A 35 -4.14 -35.05 -30.62
C ILE A 35 -4.06 -34.63 -29.14
N TRP A 36 -3.64 -35.52 -28.23
CA TRP A 36 -3.45 -35.15 -26.82
C TRP A 36 -2.23 -34.26 -26.56
N ILE A 37 -1.18 -34.36 -27.37
CA ILE A 37 0.00 -33.49 -27.25
C ILE A 37 -0.30 -32.07 -27.78
N PHE A 38 -1.17 -31.93 -28.79
CA PHE A 38 -1.57 -30.61 -29.31
C PHE A 38 -2.68 -29.91 -28.50
N PHE A 39 -3.53 -30.65 -27.79
CA PHE A 39 -4.62 -30.04 -27.00
C PHE A 39 -4.19 -29.54 -25.59
N SER A 40 -2.91 -29.65 -25.23
CA SER A 40 -2.36 -29.09 -23.98
C SER A 40 -1.78 -27.67 -24.12
N CYS A 41 -1.76 -27.07 -25.31
CA CYS A 41 -1.19 -25.73 -25.55
C CYS A 41 -2.23 -24.76 -26.14
N ASN A 42 -3.42 -24.70 -25.54
CA ASN A 42 -4.37 -23.61 -25.80
C ASN A 42 -5.08 -23.24 -24.50
N SER A 43 -4.33 -22.75 -23.51
CA SER A 43 -4.91 -21.80 -22.56
C SER A 43 -5.16 -20.53 -23.36
N PHE A 44 -6.43 -20.24 -23.63
CA PHE A 44 -6.83 -18.93 -24.12
C PHE A 44 -6.32 -17.88 -23.14
N ASP A 45 -5.29 -17.13 -23.55
CA ASP A 45 -4.88 -15.86 -22.93
C ASP A 45 -6.05 -14.88 -23.02
N ARG A 46 -6.96 -14.97 -22.04
CA ARG A 46 -7.88 -13.87 -21.79
C ARG A 46 -7.07 -12.80 -21.07
N LYS A 47 -6.50 -11.88 -21.84
CA LYS A 47 -6.01 -10.60 -21.31
C LYS A 47 -7.07 -10.03 -20.37
N VAL A 48 -6.70 -9.82 -19.12
CA VAL A 48 -7.59 -9.23 -18.12
C VAL A 48 -7.75 -7.75 -18.48
N PRO A 49 -8.96 -7.26 -18.80
CA PRO A 49 -9.13 -5.86 -19.19
C PRO A 49 -8.76 -4.93 -18.03
N PHE A 50 -8.09 -3.82 -18.34
CA PHE A 50 -7.70 -2.81 -17.36
C PHE A 50 -8.93 -2.00 -16.90
N PRO A 51 -9.29 -2.00 -15.59
CA PRO A 51 -10.49 -1.30 -15.11
C PRO A 51 -10.24 0.20 -14.99
N LYS A 52 -10.38 0.96 -16.09
CA LYS A 52 -10.08 2.41 -16.12
C LYS A 52 -10.98 3.27 -15.22
N GLU A 53 -12.20 2.83 -14.93
CA GLU A 53 -13.25 3.66 -14.28
C GLU A 53 -13.58 3.27 -12.82
N GLU A 54 -12.83 2.34 -12.23
CA GLU A 54 -13.07 1.91 -10.84
C GLU A 54 -12.61 2.99 -9.84
N THR A 55 -13.53 3.47 -9.01
CA THR A 55 -13.29 4.48 -7.96
C THR A 55 -12.60 3.86 -6.74
N GLU A 56 -11.82 4.64 -5.98
CA GLU A 56 -11.27 4.18 -4.68
C GLU A 56 -12.37 3.82 -3.71
N TYR A 57 -13.46 4.59 -3.77
CA TYR A 57 -14.51 4.59 -2.77
C TYR A 57 -15.78 3.94 -3.32
N PRO A 58 -16.51 3.19 -2.47
CA PRO A 58 -17.84 2.68 -2.78
C PRO A 58 -18.84 3.80 -3.07
N LYS A 59 -19.94 3.42 -3.72
CA LYS A 59 -21.06 4.33 -3.96
C LYS A 59 -21.73 4.73 -2.64
N PRO A 60 -22.21 5.99 -2.52
CA PRO A 60 -22.97 6.43 -1.36
C PRO A 60 -24.21 5.57 -1.12
N VAL A 61 -24.47 5.23 0.15
CA VAL A 61 -25.67 4.49 0.52
C VAL A 61 -26.88 5.42 0.46
N THR A 62 -27.80 5.15 -0.47
CA THR A 62 -29.07 5.89 -0.58
C THR A 62 -30.19 5.19 0.19
N LYS A 63 -30.87 5.94 1.05
CA LYS A 63 -32.05 5.49 1.81
C LYS A 63 -33.24 6.41 1.54
N ALA A 64 -34.45 5.88 1.65
CA ALA A 64 -35.65 6.71 1.69
C ALA A 64 -35.69 7.48 3.02
N PHE A 65 -36.13 8.73 3.00
CA PHE A 65 -36.30 9.54 4.20
C PHE A 65 -37.70 10.16 4.26
N GLN A 66 -38.15 10.57 5.45
CA GLN A 66 -39.42 11.27 5.62
C GLN A 66 -39.28 12.38 6.65
N PHE A 67 -39.82 13.55 6.32
CA PHE A 67 -39.93 14.65 7.29
C PHE A 67 -40.93 14.31 8.40
N THR A 68 -40.76 14.97 9.54
CA THR A 68 -41.80 15.02 10.58
C THR A 68 -43.08 15.69 10.08
N GLU A 69 -44.19 15.48 10.82
CA GLU A 69 -45.44 16.18 10.54
C GLU A 69 -45.25 17.70 10.64
N SER A 70 -45.92 18.44 9.76
CA SER A 70 -45.80 19.89 9.71
C SER A 70 -46.55 20.55 10.85
N ILE A 71 -45.87 21.44 11.57
CA ILE A 71 -46.42 22.18 12.72
C ILE A 71 -46.58 23.66 12.34
N PRO A 72 -47.68 24.35 12.67
CA PRO A 72 -47.84 25.78 12.42
C PRO A 72 -46.89 26.62 13.29
N ILE A 73 -46.30 27.67 12.74
CA ILE A 73 -45.39 28.59 13.47
C ILE A 73 -46.20 29.48 14.41
N GLN A 74 -45.80 29.52 15.67
CA GLN A 74 -46.35 30.41 16.69
C GLN A 74 -45.39 31.58 16.92
N TRP A 75 -45.86 32.78 16.59
CA TRP A 75 -45.13 34.03 16.81
C TRP A 75 -45.42 34.60 18.20
N ASP A 76 -44.48 35.38 18.71
CA ASP A 76 -44.73 36.25 19.87
C ASP A 76 -45.95 37.18 19.60
N PRO A 77 -46.98 37.19 20.48
CA PRO A 77 -48.19 37.98 20.29
C PRO A 77 -47.96 39.50 20.15
N GLU A 78 -46.89 40.07 20.72
CA GLU A 78 -46.50 41.47 20.52
C GLU A 78 -45.05 41.58 20.02
N PRO A 79 -44.80 42.04 18.77
CA PRO A 79 -43.44 42.29 18.30
C PRO A 79 -42.74 43.29 19.22
N SER A 80 -41.53 42.96 19.65
CA SER A 80 -40.69 43.91 20.39
C SER A 80 -40.21 45.01 19.45
N SER A 81 -40.15 46.24 19.94
CA SER A 81 -39.59 47.36 19.19
C SER A 81 -38.06 47.32 19.20
N LEU A 82 -37.47 47.71 18.07
CA LEU A 82 -36.03 47.71 17.82
C LEU A 82 -35.45 49.10 18.11
N ALA A 83 -34.56 49.19 19.09
CA ALA A 83 -33.77 50.39 19.35
C ALA A 83 -32.52 50.41 18.46
N ILE A 84 -32.23 51.54 17.83
CA ILE A 84 -31.10 51.73 16.91
C ILE A 84 -30.24 52.89 17.41
N GLU A 85 -29.00 52.59 17.79
CA GLU A 85 -27.98 53.59 18.12
C GLU A 85 -27.07 53.83 16.92
N THR A 86 -26.71 55.08 16.62
CA THR A 86 -25.91 55.42 15.44
C THR A 86 -24.56 55.99 15.83
N HIS A 87 -23.49 55.41 15.30
CA HIS A 87 -22.09 55.83 15.47
C HIS A 87 -21.50 56.22 14.11
N ARG A 88 -20.41 57.01 14.12
CA ARG A 88 -19.69 57.42 12.90
C ARG A 88 -18.56 56.43 12.60
N LEU A 89 -18.44 56.02 11.33
CA LEU A 89 -17.32 55.23 10.80
C LEU A 89 -16.98 55.75 9.41
N SER A 90 -15.73 56.12 9.17
CA SER A 90 -15.25 56.59 7.87
C SER A 90 -14.11 55.69 7.42
N LEU A 91 -14.32 54.90 6.38
CA LEU A 91 -13.29 53.98 5.88
C LEU A 91 -12.14 54.74 5.19
N ASP A 92 -12.41 55.92 4.64
CA ASP A 92 -11.40 56.77 4.00
C ASP A 92 -10.34 57.29 4.98
N ASP A 93 -10.67 57.34 6.28
CA ASP A 93 -9.76 57.79 7.34
C ASP A 93 -8.83 56.66 7.83
N ILE A 94 -9.03 55.43 7.34
CA ILE A 94 -8.30 54.23 7.79
C ILE A 94 -7.15 53.95 6.81
N PRO A 95 -5.89 53.86 7.29
CA PRO A 95 -4.76 53.59 6.41
C PRO A 95 -4.87 52.19 5.80
N SER A 96 -4.45 52.06 4.54
CA SER A 96 -4.30 50.77 3.88
C SER A 96 -2.85 50.29 3.92
N THR A 97 -2.67 48.98 4.02
CA THR A 97 -1.36 48.30 3.95
C THR A 97 -1.29 47.49 2.66
N PRO A 98 -0.13 47.45 1.97
CA PRO A 98 0.05 46.52 0.85
C PRO A 98 -0.16 45.08 1.30
N PHE A 99 -0.93 44.32 0.54
CA PHE A 99 -1.22 42.92 0.82
C PHE A 99 -1.08 42.11 -0.47
N ASP A 100 -0.02 41.31 -0.52
CA ASP A 100 0.36 40.59 -1.72
C ASP A 100 -0.20 39.16 -1.73
N LEU A 101 -1.14 38.91 -2.65
CA LEU A 101 -1.67 37.57 -2.91
C LEU A 101 -0.78 36.72 -3.83
N GLY A 102 0.35 37.26 -4.31
CA GLY A 102 1.22 36.62 -5.30
C GLY A 102 0.67 36.73 -6.72
N GLU A 103 0.01 37.85 -7.04
CA GLU A 103 -0.53 38.11 -8.38
C GLU A 103 0.58 38.50 -9.37
N PRO A 104 0.46 38.12 -10.66
CA PRO A 104 1.37 38.61 -11.69
C PRO A 104 1.32 40.13 -11.81
N ILE A 105 2.48 40.76 -11.72
CA ILE A 105 2.65 42.21 -11.81
C ILE A 105 3.00 42.58 -13.25
N LYS A 106 2.19 43.46 -13.87
CA LYS A 106 2.46 43.94 -15.23
C LYS A 106 3.66 44.87 -15.27
N LEU A 107 4.64 44.56 -16.11
CA LEU A 107 5.81 45.38 -16.39
C LEU A 107 5.48 46.33 -17.56
N GLN A 108 5.22 47.61 -17.29
CA GLN A 108 5.01 48.60 -18.35
C GLN A 108 6.34 48.93 -19.06
N ASN A 109 6.42 48.77 -20.39
CA ASN A 109 7.60 49.09 -21.21
C ASN A 109 8.92 48.52 -20.65
N ALA A 110 8.92 47.22 -20.35
CA ALA A 110 9.95 46.59 -19.54
C ALA A 110 11.34 46.59 -20.22
N PHE A 111 11.37 46.28 -21.52
CA PHE A 111 12.62 46.11 -22.27
C PHE A 111 12.91 47.31 -23.16
N GLU A 112 14.08 47.90 -22.98
CA GLU A 112 14.63 48.90 -23.89
C GLU A 112 15.54 48.20 -24.89
N GLU A 113 15.15 48.18 -26.17
CA GLU A 113 15.91 47.54 -27.25
C GLU A 113 16.83 48.55 -27.94
N SER A 114 18.10 48.18 -28.10
CA SER A 114 19.12 48.96 -28.80
C SER A 114 19.85 48.10 -29.83
N PRO A 115 20.31 48.68 -30.96
CA PRO A 115 21.22 47.98 -31.88
C PRO A 115 22.52 47.58 -31.17
N PHE A 116 23.06 46.41 -31.50
CA PHE A 116 24.28 45.85 -30.91
C PHE A 116 25.28 45.45 -32.00
N ASP A 117 26.52 45.95 -31.90
CA ASP A 117 27.57 45.71 -32.90
C ASP A 117 28.48 44.53 -32.49
N TRP A 118 28.18 43.34 -33.00
CA TRP A 118 28.98 42.12 -32.79
C TRP A 118 30.37 42.17 -33.43
N ASN A 119 30.57 43.00 -34.46
CA ASN A 119 31.84 43.09 -35.18
C ASN A 119 32.78 44.12 -34.53
N GLY A 120 32.24 45.05 -33.76
CA GLY A 120 33.00 46.03 -32.97
C GLY A 120 33.61 45.49 -31.68
N LEU A 121 33.34 44.22 -31.31
CA LEU A 121 33.88 43.62 -30.09
C LEU A 121 35.40 43.42 -30.17
N PRO A 122 36.16 43.76 -29.11
CA PRO A 122 37.59 43.45 -29.03
C PRO A 122 37.85 41.95 -29.25
N GLU A 123 38.71 41.63 -30.22
CA GLU A 123 38.98 40.27 -30.66
C GLU A 123 40.49 40.00 -30.67
N THR A 124 40.89 38.83 -30.17
CA THR A 124 42.27 38.34 -30.23
C THR A 124 42.33 36.94 -30.85
N ASP A 125 43.47 36.60 -31.45
CA ASP A 125 43.71 35.25 -31.97
C ASP A 125 43.82 34.25 -30.80
N PHE A 126 43.17 33.10 -30.96
CA PHE A 126 43.16 32.02 -29.98
C PHE A 126 43.59 30.71 -30.64
N ASN A 127 44.39 29.90 -29.95
CA ASN A 127 44.77 28.58 -30.44
C ASN A 127 44.75 27.56 -29.29
N LEU A 128 43.82 26.60 -29.39
CA LEU A 128 43.63 25.53 -28.40
C LEU A 128 44.88 24.65 -28.24
N GLU A 129 45.70 24.47 -29.28
CA GLU A 129 46.90 23.65 -29.22
C GLU A 129 48.07 24.30 -28.48
N ASN A 130 48.04 25.62 -28.31
CA ASN A 130 49.10 26.36 -27.63
C ASN A 130 48.86 26.50 -26.12
N LEU A 131 47.76 25.97 -25.59
CA LEU A 131 47.45 26.06 -24.17
C LEU A 131 48.38 25.17 -23.33
N PRO A 132 48.75 25.61 -22.11
CA PRO A 132 49.43 24.77 -21.13
C PRO A 132 48.67 23.45 -20.92
N THR A 133 49.39 22.33 -20.98
CA THR A 133 48.83 20.98 -20.82
C THR A 133 49.24 20.39 -19.48
N ASP A 134 48.29 19.76 -18.81
CA ASP A 134 48.47 18.95 -17.61
C ASP A 134 47.87 17.55 -17.87
N THR A 135 48.47 16.51 -17.29
CA THR A 135 47.87 15.17 -17.27
C THR A 135 47.14 14.98 -15.95
N LEU A 136 45.86 14.61 -16.01
CA LEU A 136 45.07 14.25 -14.84
C LEU A 136 45.03 12.73 -14.73
N GLU A 137 45.34 12.18 -13.56
CA GLU A 137 45.20 10.74 -13.31
C GLU A 137 43.82 10.46 -12.72
N ASN A 138 43.14 9.42 -13.23
CA ASN A 138 41.88 8.95 -12.68
C ASN A 138 42.18 7.99 -11.53
N LYS A 139 41.91 8.40 -10.30
CA LYS A 139 41.96 7.51 -9.14
C LYS A 139 40.59 6.91 -8.89
N ILE A 140 40.46 5.61 -9.11
CA ILE A 140 39.19 4.90 -8.89
C ILE A 140 39.01 4.66 -7.38
N ILE A 141 37.90 5.19 -6.84
CA ILE A 141 37.45 4.94 -5.48
C ILE A 141 36.15 4.14 -5.57
N LYS A 142 36.14 2.95 -4.96
CA LYS A 142 34.93 2.14 -4.86
C LYS A 142 34.05 2.71 -3.75
N LEU A 143 32.84 3.13 -4.08
CA LEU A 143 31.87 3.57 -3.09
C LEU A 143 31.33 2.37 -2.30
N LEU A 144 31.06 2.60 -1.03
CA LEU A 144 30.18 1.72 -0.26
C LEU A 144 28.72 1.99 -0.66
N PRO A 145 27.80 1.03 -0.43
CA PRO A 145 26.38 1.23 -0.71
C PRO A 145 25.84 2.51 -0.07
N PRO A 146 24.94 3.25 -0.76
CA PRO A 146 24.38 4.48 -0.21
C PRO A 146 23.63 4.21 1.09
N LYS A 147 23.59 5.22 1.96
CA LYS A 147 22.66 5.21 3.08
C LYS A 147 21.27 5.51 2.54
N VAL A 148 20.38 4.54 2.55
CA VAL A 148 18.98 4.68 2.11
C VAL A 148 18.12 5.04 3.31
N ILE A 149 17.36 6.13 3.21
CA ILE A 149 16.31 6.49 4.17
C ILE A 149 14.97 6.64 3.45
N ASN A 150 13.88 6.44 4.19
CA ASN A 150 12.56 6.83 3.71
C ASN A 150 12.51 8.36 3.68
N ALA A 151 12.24 8.94 2.52
CA ALA A 151 12.16 10.38 2.38
C ALA A 151 10.86 10.89 3.01
N GLY A 152 10.92 12.05 3.67
CA GLY A 152 9.71 12.84 3.90
C GLY A 152 9.25 13.52 2.60
N TRP A 153 8.34 14.47 2.73
CA TRP A 153 7.78 15.21 1.59
C TRP A 153 7.90 16.72 1.82
N PRO A 154 7.86 17.54 0.76
CA PRO A 154 7.77 18.98 0.91
C PRO A 154 6.53 19.39 1.73
N THR A 155 6.70 20.30 2.67
CA THR A 155 5.63 20.77 3.56
C THR A 155 5.41 22.28 3.42
N TYR A 156 4.43 22.82 4.12
CA TYR A 156 4.16 24.26 4.12
C TYR A 156 5.38 25.09 4.60
N THR A 157 5.73 26.14 3.86
CA THR A 157 6.73 27.14 4.28
C THR A 157 6.04 28.31 4.99
N PRO A 158 6.27 28.53 6.30
CA PRO A 158 5.71 29.67 7.01
C PRO A 158 6.14 31.01 6.40
N LEU A 159 5.17 31.86 6.04
CA LEU A 159 5.38 33.15 5.34
C LEU A 159 5.96 33.02 3.92
N GLY A 160 6.08 31.80 3.39
CA GLY A 160 6.40 31.58 1.99
C GLY A 160 5.30 32.15 1.10
N SER A 161 5.68 32.51 -0.13
CA SER A 161 4.68 32.87 -1.13
C SER A 161 3.76 31.70 -1.43
N ARG A 162 2.65 32.04 -2.05
CA ARG A 162 1.63 31.11 -2.48
C ARG A 162 2.19 29.98 -3.36
N GLY A 163 1.99 28.73 -2.94
CA GLY A 163 2.49 27.53 -3.65
C GLY A 163 3.97 27.19 -3.42
N VAL A 164 4.65 27.88 -2.51
CA VAL A 164 6.02 27.54 -2.07
C VAL A 164 5.96 26.54 -0.92
N LEU A 165 6.69 25.44 -1.07
CA LEU A 165 6.84 24.36 -0.09
C LEU A 165 8.29 24.27 0.39
N ASP A 166 8.50 23.76 1.60
CA ASP A 166 9.80 23.48 2.20
C ASP A 166 10.10 21.98 2.09
N ALA A 167 11.14 21.63 1.35
CA ALA A 167 11.56 20.25 1.14
C ALA A 167 12.61 19.75 2.15
N ASP A 168 12.96 20.52 3.19
CA ASP A 168 13.83 20.02 4.26
C ASP A 168 13.34 18.73 4.94
N PRO A 169 12.02 18.51 5.16
CA PRO A 169 11.51 17.26 5.73
C PRO A 169 11.80 16.01 4.88
N ILE A 170 12.23 16.14 3.61
CA ILE A 170 12.69 15.02 2.78
C ILE A 170 13.88 14.29 3.44
N GLY A 171 14.65 14.98 4.30
CA GLY A 171 15.77 14.39 5.02
C GLY A 171 17.13 14.63 4.35
N LEU A 172 17.25 15.70 3.57
CA LEU A 172 18.51 16.11 2.95
C LEU A 172 19.60 16.35 4.03
N PRO A 173 20.85 15.91 3.79
CA PRO A 173 21.93 16.05 4.77
C PRO A 173 22.39 17.51 4.98
N GLY A 174 22.03 18.42 4.08
CA GLY A 174 22.25 19.86 4.15
C GLY A 174 21.55 20.60 3.00
N PRO A 175 21.62 21.95 2.95
CA PRO A 175 21.01 22.74 1.88
C PRO A 175 21.43 22.28 0.48
N ALA A 176 20.45 22.20 -0.43
CA ALA A 176 20.65 21.85 -1.82
C ALA A 176 21.21 23.02 -2.63
N ARG A 177 22.22 22.76 -3.46
CA ARG A 177 22.93 23.76 -4.27
C ARG A 177 22.87 23.50 -5.76
N ALA A 178 22.75 22.24 -6.16
CA ALA A 178 22.76 21.82 -7.55
C ALA A 178 21.79 20.67 -7.73
N TYR A 179 21.10 20.66 -8.87
CA TYR A 179 20.16 19.62 -9.22
C TYR A 179 20.47 19.04 -10.58
N LEU A 180 20.17 17.76 -10.73
CA LEU A 180 20.28 17.05 -12.00
C LEU A 180 19.24 15.94 -12.05
N GLN A 181 18.33 15.98 -13.01
CA GLN A 181 17.38 14.89 -13.21
C GLN A 181 18.00 13.76 -14.04
N ASP A 182 17.92 12.54 -13.51
CA ASP A 182 18.32 11.33 -14.23
C ASP A 182 17.28 10.93 -15.30
N PRO A 183 17.59 10.01 -16.23
CA PRO A 183 16.61 9.59 -17.25
C PRO A 183 15.35 8.94 -16.65
N SER A 184 15.45 8.32 -15.47
CA SER A 184 14.30 7.73 -14.76
C SER A 184 13.31 8.81 -14.28
N GLY A 185 13.81 10.01 -13.97
CA GLY A 185 13.03 11.11 -13.40
C GLY A 185 13.37 11.40 -11.94
N ALA A 186 14.24 10.61 -11.32
CA ALA A 186 14.75 10.89 -9.99
C ALA A 186 15.71 12.10 -10.04
N LEU A 187 15.77 12.84 -8.94
CA LEU A 187 16.61 14.01 -8.79
C LEU A 187 17.90 13.65 -8.07
N TRP A 188 19.02 13.89 -8.73
CA TRP A 188 20.31 14.03 -8.07
C TRP A 188 20.43 15.43 -7.48
N ILE A 189 20.72 15.49 -6.18
CA ILE A 189 20.76 16.71 -5.40
C ILE A 189 22.16 16.82 -4.78
N GLY A 190 22.92 17.81 -5.25
CA GLY A 190 24.19 18.20 -4.65
C GLY A 190 23.91 19.10 -3.45
N THR A 191 24.34 18.68 -2.26
CA THR A 191 24.15 19.45 -1.02
C THR A 191 25.49 19.94 -0.47
N THR A 192 25.43 20.80 0.54
CA THR A 192 26.60 21.19 1.33
C THR A 192 27.23 20.05 2.14
N ARG A 193 26.54 18.92 2.28
CA ARG A 193 26.92 17.80 3.16
C ARG A 193 26.80 16.41 2.51
N GLY A 194 26.76 16.34 1.20
CA GLY A 194 26.80 15.09 0.44
C GLY A 194 26.05 15.16 -0.88
N LEU A 195 26.18 14.08 -1.66
CA LEU A 195 25.37 13.85 -2.87
C LEU A 195 24.17 13.00 -2.48
N CYS A 196 22.99 13.38 -2.97
CA CYS A 196 21.77 12.59 -2.76
C CYS A 196 21.14 12.22 -4.09
N ARG A 197 20.46 11.07 -4.14
CA ARG A 197 19.51 10.72 -5.20
C ARG A 197 18.13 10.52 -4.57
N TYR A 198 17.15 11.26 -5.07
CA TYR A 198 15.77 11.29 -4.57
C TYR A 198 14.81 10.80 -5.66
N ASP A 199 14.09 9.71 -5.39
CA ASP A 199 13.16 9.10 -6.35
C ASP A 199 11.68 9.31 -6.01
N GLY A 200 11.39 10.19 -5.06
CA GLY A 200 10.04 10.45 -4.54
C GLY A 200 9.73 9.69 -3.25
N ALA A 201 10.25 8.48 -3.06
CA ALA A 201 9.97 7.69 -1.86
C ALA A 201 11.21 7.52 -0.97
N TYR A 202 12.37 7.34 -1.58
CA TYR A 202 13.62 7.09 -0.89
C TYR A 202 14.64 8.16 -1.22
N LEU A 203 15.49 8.43 -0.23
CA LEU A 203 16.66 9.26 -0.38
C LEU A 203 17.92 8.39 -0.20
N GLU A 204 18.69 8.26 -1.27
CA GLU A 204 19.99 7.61 -1.25
C GLU A 204 21.07 8.66 -0.99
N ILE A 205 21.80 8.52 0.11
CA ILE A 205 22.81 9.50 0.54
C ILE A 205 24.21 8.93 0.36
N PHE A 206 25.05 9.67 -0.37
CA PHE A 206 26.48 9.42 -0.55
C PHE A 206 27.29 10.50 0.18
N GLY A 207 27.77 10.16 1.38
CA GLY A 207 28.61 11.03 2.21
C GLY A 207 30.02 10.49 2.45
N LEU A 208 30.71 11.04 3.44
CA LEU A 208 32.05 10.61 3.86
C LEU A 208 32.10 9.11 4.20
N GLU A 209 31.07 8.60 4.87
CA GLU A 209 30.96 7.18 5.24
C GLU A 209 30.86 6.26 4.03
N GLN A 210 30.29 6.74 2.92
CA GLN A 210 30.15 5.98 1.68
C GLN A 210 31.42 6.03 0.82
N GLY A 211 32.42 6.83 1.22
CA GLY A 211 33.68 6.99 0.51
C GLY A 211 33.76 8.23 -0.38
N LEU A 212 32.79 9.16 -0.30
CA LEU A 212 32.85 10.45 -0.99
C LEU A 212 33.81 11.40 -0.23
N PRO A 213 35.00 11.75 -0.76
CA PRO A 213 36.02 12.45 0.03
C PRO A 213 35.69 13.92 0.34
N ASN A 214 34.90 14.57 -0.54
CA ASN A 214 34.39 15.91 -0.32
C ASN A 214 32.86 15.93 -0.51
N ILE A 215 32.18 16.46 0.51
CA ILE A 215 30.72 16.47 0.61
C ILE A 215 30.09 17.83 0.29
N ASP A 216 30.87 18.90 0.09
CA ASP A 216 30.34 20.22 -0.26
C ASP A 216 30.28 20.38 -1.79
N ILE A 217 29.12 20.03 -2.36
CA ILE A 217 28.86 19.94 -3.79
C ILE A 217 28.30 21.28 -4.29
N LEU A 218 28.88 21.79 -5.38
CA LEU A 218 28.53 23.09 -5.96
C LEU A 218 27.80 22.98 -7.30
N THR A 219 28.10 21.95 -8.10
CA THR A 219 27.51 21.78 -9.43
C THR A 219 27.46 20.30 -9.82
N LEU A 220 26.45 19.93 -10.59
CA LEU A 220 26.25 18.61 -11.15
C LEU A 220 26.07 18.72 -12.66
N PHE A 221 26.68 17.82 -13.42
CA PHE A 221 26.54 17.78 -14.87
C PHE A 221 26.52 16.33 -15.37
N ARG A 222 25.66 16.00 -16.32
CA ARG A 222 25.62 14.68 -16.95
C ARG A 222 26.23 14.75 -18.35
N ASP A 223 27.23 13.90 -18.61
CA ASP A 223 27.82 13.79 -19.94
C ASP A 223 27.05 12.85 -20.88
N ASN A 224 27.46 12.82 -22.15
CA ASN A 224 26.85 11.97 -23.19
C ASN A 224 27.00 10.46 -22.94
N GLN A 225 27.84 10.04 -21.99
CA GLN A 225 28.00 8.65 -21.57
C GLN A 225 27.14 8.31 -20.34
N ASN A 226 26.27 9.22 -19.90
CA ASN A 226 25.47 9.14 -18.67
C ASN A 226 26.30 9.09 -17.38
N ARG A 227 27.54 9.61 -17.39
CA ARG A 227 28.32 9.77 -16.16
C ARG A 227 28.00 11.12 -15.53
N ILE A 228 27.96 11.14 -14.20
CA ILE A 228 27.66 12.35 -13.44
C ILE A 228 28.96 12.99 -12.97
N TRP A 229 29.21 14.20 -13.45
CA TRP A 229 30.31 15.05 -13.07
C TRP A 229 29.90 15.90 -11.88
N ILE A 230 30.70 15.84 -10.81
CA ILE A 230 30.41 16.49 -9.53
C ILE A 230 31.52 17.50 -9.27
N GLY A 231 31.16 18.79 -9.27
CA GLY A 231 32.06 19.88 -8.87
C GLY A 231 31.92 20.17 -7.38
N THR A 232 33.06 20.32 -6.69
CA THR A 232 33.08 20.54 -5.23
C THR A 232 33.77 21.84 -4.84
N LYS A 233 33.54 22.27 -3.59
CA LYS A 233 34.13 23.50 -3.06
C LYS A 233 35.66 23.49 -2.95
N THR A 234 36.29 22.32 -2.91
CA THR A 234 37.76 22.23 -2.88
C THR A 234 38.38 22.17 -4.28
N GLY A 235 37.56 22.25 -5.34
CA GLY A 235 38.01 22.24 -6.73
C GLY A 235 38.12 20.86 -7.33
N ILE A 236 37.95 19.83 -6.51
CA ILE A 236 38.04 18.44 -6.95
C ILE A 236 36.79 18.08 -7.77
N THR A 237 37.00 17.49 -8.94
CA THR A 237 35.93 16.99 -9.80
C THR A 237 35.87 15.46 -9.73
N TYR A 238 34.68 14.93 -9.47
CA TYR A 238 34.42 13.50 -9.42
C TYR A 238 33.56 13.08 -10.60
N ILE A 239 33.78 11.87 -11.10
CA ILE A 239 32.96 11.24 -12.12
C ILE A 239 32.31 10.02 -11.49
N LEU A 240 31.00 10.09 -11.29
CA LEU A 240 30.20 8.95 -10.87
C LEU A 240 29.75 8.20 -12.12
N ASP A 241 30.23 6.97 -12.26
CA ASP A 241 29.79 6.02 -13.28
C ASP A 241 28.84 5.00 -12.61
N GLU A 242 27.53 5.19 -12.81
CA GLU A 242 26.51 4.32 -12.24
C GLU A 242 26.66 2.85 -12.67
N LYS A 243 27.16 2.61 -13.90
CA LYS A 243 27.32 1.24 -14.42
C LYS A 243 28.42 0.46 -13.70
N LYS A 244 29.44 1.17 -13.21
CA LYS A 244 30.62 0.58 -12.55
C LYS A 244 30.54 0.63 -11.02
N GLU A 245 29.54 1.30 -10.45
CA GLU A 245 29.42 1.57 -9.01
C GLU A 245 30.71 2.16 -8.41
N SER A 246 31.37 3.03 -9.16
CA SER A 246 32.65 3.64 -8.77
C SER A 246 32.63 5.13 -9.00
N ILE A 247 33.31 5.86 -8.12
CA ILE A 247 33.66 7.24 -8.37
C ILE A 247 35.10 7.29 -8.87
N GLU A 248 35.31 7.89 -10.03
CA GLU A 248 36.63 8.27 -10.50
C GLU A 248 36.93 9.69 -10.01
N LEU A 249 37.98 9.82 -9.20
CA LEU A 249 38.51 11.09 -8.75
C LEU A 249 39.49 11.61 -9.80
N LEU A 250 39.25 12.82 -10.33
CA LEU A 250 40.23 13.55 -11.13
C LEU A 250 41.17 14.31 -10.18
N GLU A 251 42.40 13.81 -10.03
CA GLU A 251 43.43 14.43 -9.19
C GLU A 251 44.61 14.89 -10.06
N LYS A 252 45.14 16.09 -9.78
CA LYS A 252 46.39 16.58 -10.36
C LYS A 252 47.57 16.03 -9.55
N LEU A 253 48.60 15.53 -10.23
CA LEU A 253 49.86 15.06 -9.61
C LEU A 253 50.64 16.14 -8.84
N ASN A 254 50.27 17.43 -8.94
CA ASN A 254 50.90 18.55 -8.25
C ASN A 254 49.91 19.27 -7.30
N PRO A 255 50.35 19.68 -6.10
CA PRO A 255 49.50 20.36 -5.12
C PRO A 255 49.19 21.78 -5.62
N GLY A 256 48.01 21.94 -6.21
CA GLY A 256 47.54 23.21 -6.78
C GLY A 256 46.07 23.22 -7.21
N PHE A 257 45.36 22.08 -7.13
CA PHE A 257 43.89 22.04 -7.11
C PHE A 257 43.42 22.68 -5.79
N GLY A 258 42.55 23.69 -5.85
CA GLY A 258 42.11 24.39 -4.64
C GLY A 258 41.18 25.59 -4.83
N GLY A 259 40.73 25.89 -6.05
CA GLY A 259 39.63 26.82 -6.28
C GLY A 259 38.27 26.12 -6.18
N GLN A 260 37.16 26.86 -6.25
CA GLN A 260 35.81 26.28 -6.22
C GLN A 260 35.38 25.93 -7.65
N THR A 261 34.87 24.70 -7.89
CA THR A 261 34.33 24.32 -9.20
C THR A 261 32.89 24.79 -9.33
N PHE A 262 32.64 25.83 -10.14
CA PHE A 262 31.32 26.45 -10.25
C PHE A 262 30.50 25.99 -11.45
N SER A 263 31.15 25.58 -12.53
CA SER A 263 30.45 25.19 -13.76
C SER A 263 31.20 24.06 -14.45
N ILE A 264 30.45 23.07 -14.92
CA ILE A 264 30.92 21.95 -15.73
C ILE A 264 29.98 21.83 -16.94
N TYR A 265 30.53 21.51 -18.11
CA TYR A 265 29.80 21.30 -19.35
C TYR A 265 30.59 20.42 -20.33
N GLN A 266 29.90 19.76 -21.27
CA GLN A 266 30.52 19.01 -22.36
C GLN A 266 30.16 19.65 -23.70
N ASP A 267 31.17 19.99 -24.50
CA ASP A 267 30.96 20.55 -25.84
C ASP A 267 30.56 19.50 -26.89
N ASP A 268 30.15 19.96 -28.07
CA ASP A 268 29.77 19.09 -29.19
C ASP A 268 30.90 18.19 -29.70
N GLN A 269 32.16 18.49 -29.36
CA GLN A 269 33.34 17.69 -29.71
C GLN A 269 33.64 16.62 -28.65
N GLY A 270 32.89 16.60 -27.55
CA GLY A 270 33.04 15.66 -26.45
C GLY A 270 34.06 16.09 -25.39
N LEU A 271 34.64 17.29 -25.49
CA LEU A 271 35.55 17.84 -24.49
C LEU A 271 34.76 18.35 -23.29
N ILE A 272 35.32 18.14 -22.09
CA ILE A 272 34.71 18.57 -20.84
C ILE A 272 35.35 19.89 -20.41
N TRP A 273 34.53 20.91 -20.26
CA TRP A 273 34.93 22.23 -19.83
C TRP A 273 34.50 22.46 -18.38
N PHE A 274 35.41 22.95 -17.54
CA PHE A 274 35.07 23.31 -16.17
C PHE A 274 35.81 24.55 -15.68
N THR A 275 35.13 25.34 -14.85
CA THR A 275 35.68 26.54 -14.21
C THR A 275 36.20 26.21 -12.83
N GLU A 276 37.36 26.77 -12.45
CA GLU A 276 37.89 26.69 -11.09
C GLU A 276 38.22 28.11 -10.63
N LEU A 277 37.58 28.56 -9.54
CA LEU A 277 37.66 29.95 -9.11
C LEU A 277 39.12 30.40 -8.89
N GLY A 278 39.57 31.35 -9.71
CA GLY A 278 40.92 31.91 -9.64
C GLY A 278 41.99 31.12 -10.40
N GLN A 279 41.61 30.05 -11.12
CA GLN A 279 42.50 29.24 -11.95
C GLN A 279 42.10 29.25 -13.43
N GLY A 280 41.10 30.06 -13.83
CA GLY A 280 40.64 30.15 -15.21
C GLY A 280 39.72 29.00 -15.61
N VAL A 281 39.87 28.50 -16.83
CA VAL A 281 39.05 27.42 -17.39
C VAL A 281 39.94 26.22 -17.74
N TYR A 282 39.47 25.02 -17.44
CA TYR A 282 40.10 23.79 -17.89
C TYR A 282 39.28 23.12 -18.97
N ILE A 283 39.99 22.51 -19.92
CA ILE A 283 39.45 21.80 -21.07
C ILE A 283 40.03 20.40 -21.02
N TYR A 284 39.23 19.43 -20.59
CA TYR A 284 39.64 18.06 -20.38
C TYR A 284 39.14 17.16 -21.50
N ASN A 285 40.07 16.39 -22.08
CA ASN A 285 39.73 15.35 -23.03
C ASN A 285 39.63 13.99 -22.28
N PRO A 286 38.43 13.39 -22.21
CA PRO A 286 38.23 12.13 -21.50
C PRO A 286 38.87 10.91 -22.18
N GLU A 287 39.24 10.97 -23.46
CA GLU A 287 39.84 9.85 -24.19
C GLU A 287 41.33 9.66 -23.90
N ASN A 288 42.06 10.76 -23.69
CA ASN A 288 43.51 10.75 -23.47
C ASN A 288 43.94 11.28 -22.09
N HIS A 289 42.97 11.69 -21.26
CA HIS A 289 43.18 12.23 -19.91
C HIS A 289 44.06 13.49 -19.84
N ILE A 290 44.13 14.25 -20.93
CA ILE A 290 44.86 15.52 -21.00
C ILE A 290 43.91 16.68 -20.69
N ALA A 291 44.30 17.54 -19.75
CA ALA A 291 43.65 18.80 -19.47
C ALA A 291 44.48 19.97 -20.03
N LYS A 292 43.83 20.91 -20.69
CA LYS A 292 44.42 22.19 -21.14
C LYS A 292 43.88 23.32 -20.28
N GLN A 293 44.73 24.27 -19.89
CA GLN A 293 44.35 25.40 -19.04
C GLN A 293 44.31 26.72 -19.83
N LEU A 294 43.23 27.48 -19.66
CA LEU A 294 42.99 28.78 -20.27
C LEU A 294 42.94 29.86 -19.16
N LYS A 295 43.86 30.82 -19.23
CA LYS A 295 44.00 31.96 -18.30
C LYS A 295 44.08 33.30 -19.04
N THR A 296 44.24 34.39 -18.28
CA THR A 296 44.32 35.76 -18.76
C THR A 296 45.45 35.95 -19.77
N ASP A 297 46.58 35.28 -19.58
CA ASP A 297 47.72 35.28 -20.49
C ASP A 297 47.45 34.55 -21.82
N GLN A 298 46.39 33.73 -21.91
CA GLN A 298 45.90 33.11 -23.16
C GLN A 298 44.61 33.75 -23.70
N GLY A 299 44.22 34.93 -23.20
CA GLY A 299 43.13 35.74 -23.76
C GLY A 299 41.84 35.78 -22.94
N LEU A 300 41.79 35.15 -21.76
CA LEU A 300 40.68 35.42 -20.84
C LEU A 300 40.73 36.86 -20.33
N VAL A 301 39.55 37.39 -20.05
CA VAL A 301 39.37 38.72 -19.49
C VAL A 301 39.71 38.77 -18.00
N ASN A 302 39.55 37.64 -17.29
CA ASN A 302 39.87 37.46 -15.88
C ASN A 302 39.97 35.96 -15.53
N ASP A 303 40.88 35.60 -14.62
CA ASP A 303 41.06 34.20 -14.15
C ASP A 303 39.98 33.73 -13.16
N ARG A 304 39.17 34.64 -12.59
CA ARG A 304 38.03 34.30 -11.73
C ARG A 304 36.79 34.12 -12.59
N THR A 305 36.70 32.94 -13.17
CA THR A 305 35.61 32.44 -14.01
C THR A 305 34.46 31.94 -13.15
N VAL A 306 33.23 32.08 -13.65
CA VAL A 306 32.01 31.69 -12.93
C VAL A 306 31.28 30.61 -13.72
N MET A 307 30.77 30.93 -14.91
CA MET A 307 29.98 30.03 -15.74
C MET A 307 30.64 29.79 -17.10
N ILE A 308 30.46 28.58 -17.64
CA ILE A 308 30.79 28.27 -19.03
C ILE A 308 29.66 27.50 -19.72
N ARG A 309 29.28 27.96 -20.92
CA ARG A 309 28.26 27.33 -21.78
C ARG A 309 28.60 27.52 -23.26
N GLN A 310 28.28 26.53 -24.08
CA GLN A 310 28.32 26.64 -25.53
C GLN A 310 26.94 27.08 -26.04
N ASP A 311 26.89 28.05 -26.94
CA ASP A 311 25.67 28.43 -27.64
C ASP A 311 25.40 27.51 -28.86
N GLN A 312 24.19 27.58 -29.41
CA GLN A 312 23.79 26.84 -30.62
C GLN A 312 24.67 27.10 -31.86
N GLU A 313 25.44 28.19 -31.91
CA GLU A 313 26.37 28.49 -33.02
C GLU A 313 27.78 27.92 -32.77
N GLY A 314 28.02 27.31 -31.60
CA GLY A 314 29.30 26.75 -31.20
C GLY A 314 30.27 27.74 -30.55
N ASN A 315 29.81 28.93 -30.16
CA ASN A 315 30.60 29.85 -29.36
C ASN A 315 30.53 29.47 -27.87
N HIS A 316 31.66 29.48 -27.20
CA HIS A 316 31.79 29.20 -25.78
C HIS A 316 31.76 30.53 -25.02
N TRP A 317 30.71 30.74 -24.25
CA TRP A 317 30.49 31.89 -23.40
C TRP A 317 31.08 31.60 -22.02
N ILE A 318 32.05 32.43 -21.62
CA ILE A 318 32.78 32.29 -20.35
C ILE A 318 32.54 33.57 -19.55
N THR A 319 31.73 33.47 -18.51
CA THR A 319 31.50 34.62 -17.62
C THR A 319 32.57 34.69 -16.55
N THR A 320 32.99 35.92 -16.22
CA THR A 320 33.99 36.17 -15.18
C THR A 320 33.50 37.25 -14.22
N ILE A 321 34.25 37.50 -13.14
CA ILE A 321 33.95 38.62 -12.25
C ILE A 321 34.11 40.01 -12.91
N ASN A 322 34.74 40.09 -14.09
CA ASN A 322 35.07 41.35 -14.73
C ASN A 322 35.01 41.27 -16.27
N GLY A 323 33.87 40.85 -16.80
CA GLY A 323 33.57 40.76 -18.23
C GLY A 323 33.27 39.34 -18.68
N ILE A 324 32.93 39.20 -19.95
CA ILE A 324 32.56 37.93 -20.58
C ILE A 324 33.47 37.69 -21.78
N ASN A 325 33.98 36.47 -21.91
CA ASN A 325 34.66 36.02 -23.12
C ASN A 325 33.70 35.20 -23.99
N ILE A 326 33.77 35.41 -25.30
CA ILE A 326 33.05 34.64 -26.32
C ILE A 326 34.11 33.98 -27.19
N LEU A 327 34.30 32.68 -27.03
CA LEU A 327 35.34 31.90 -27.69
C LEU A 327 34.75 31.09 -28.85
N ASN A 328 35.24 31.31 -30.08
CA ASN A 328 34.87 30.50 -31.23
C ASN A 328 36.07 29.63 -31.66
N LEU A 329 35.96 28.32 -31.42
CA LEU A 329 37.02 27.35 -31.73
C LEU A 329 37.26 27.17 -33.23
N GLN A 330 36.23 27.31 -34.06
CA GLN A 330 36.37 27.16 -35.52
C GLN A 330 37.08 28.36 -36.15
N LYS A 331 36.79 29.57 -35.66
CA LYS A 331 37.41 30.81 -36.11
C LYS A 331 38.76 31.06 -35.45
N ASN A 332 39.10 30.32 -34.38
CA ASN A 332 40.32 30.53 -33.58
C ASN A 332 40.38 31.96 -33.03
N LYS A 333 39.25 32.45 -32.51
CA LYS A 333 39.09 33.82 -32.02
C LYS A 333 38.43 33.85 -30.67
N ILE A 334 38.89 34.74 -29.80
CA ILE A 334 38.23 35.06 -28.54
C ILE A 334 37.85 36.54 -28.53
N LYS A 335 36.56 36.81 -28.31
CA LYS A 335 36.01 38.16 -28.17
C LYS A 335 35.77 38.49 -26.71
N THR A 336 35.84 39.77 -26.36
CA THR A 336 35.57 40.26 -25.01
C THR A 336 34.38 41.21 -25.00
N LEU A 337 33.51 41.04 -24.00
CA LEU A 337 32.31 41.84 -23.79
C LEU A 337 32.31 42.44 -22.37
N ARG A 338 32.24 43.77 -22.28
CA ARG A 338 32.23 44.57 -21.03
C ARG A 338 31.15 45.66 -21.08
N GLU A 339 30.99 46.41 -19.99
CA GLU A 339 30.10 47.58 -19.90
C GLU A 339 30.33 48.59 -21.03
N GLU A 340 31.60 48.83 -21.40
CA GLU A 340 31.97 49.74 -22.50
C GLU A 340 31.43 49.30 -23.87
N GLN A 341 31.10 48.02 -24.03
CA GLN A 341 30.51 47.45 -25.24
C GLN A 341 28.99 47.25 -25.12
N GLY A 342 28.35 47.78 -24.08
CA GLY A 342 26.90 47.80 -23.93
C GLY A 342 26.32 46.79 -22.93
N LEU A 343 27.14 46.12 -22.12
CA LEU A 343 26.61 45.30 -21.01
C LEU A 343 26.09 46.16 -19.86
N PHE A 344 25.09 45.66 -19.14
CA PHE A 344 24.58 46.31 -17.91
C PHE A 344 25.63 46.35 -16.79
N SER A 345 26.36 45.25 -16.57
CA SER A 345 27.51 45.21 -15.65
C SER A 345 28.56 44.18 -16.07
N ASN A 346 29.82 44.40 -15.72
CA ASN A 346 30.92 43.47 -16.00
C ASN A 346 30.80 42.16 -15.23
N PHE A 347 30.09 42.11 -14.09
CA PHE A 347 29.87 40.87 -13.36
C PHE A 347 28.55 40.21 -13.79
N SER A 348 28.64 39.01 -14.36
CA SER A 348 27.50 38.23 -14.80
C SER A 348 27.55 36.81 -14.24
N PRO A 349 26.90 36.55 -13.09
CA PRO A 349 26.87 35.21 -12.50
C PRO A 349 25.94 34.24 -13.23
N GLY A 350 24.89 34.74 -13.89
CA GLY A 350 23.91 33.91 -14.61
C GLY A 350 24.01 34.01 -16.12
N TYR A 351 23.95 32.86 -16.80
CA TYR A 351 23.84 32.73 -18.25
C TYR A 351 22.71 31.75 -18.59
N LEU A 352 21.89 32.09 -19.59
CA LEU A 352 20.86 31.23 -20.13
C LEU A 352 20.71 31.49 -21.64
N GLN A 353 20.82 30.45 -22.47
CA GLN A 353 20.36 30.54 -23.85
C GLN A 353 18.91 30.07 -23.89
N SER A 354 17.99 30.94 -24.30
CA SER A 354 16.58 30.57 -24.41
C SER A 354 16.33 29.61 -25.57
N LYS A 355 15.19 28.92 -25.56
CA LYS A 355 14.72 28.09 -26.70
C LYS A 355 14.58 28.88 -27.99
N SER A 356 14.37 30.20 -27.91
CA SER A 356 14.34 31.10 -29.08
C SER A 356 15.73 31.48 -29.63
N GLY A 357 16.81 31.04 -28.99
CA GLY A 357 18.20 31.33 -29.38
C GLY A 357 18.76 32.63 -28.77
N GLU A 358 18.00 33.34 -27.95
CA GLU A 358 18.46 34.58 -27.31
C GLU A 358 19.36 34.29 -26.11
N ILE A 359 20.38 35.13 -25.91
CA ILE A 359 21.35 34.97 -24.81
C ILE A 359 20.97 35.92 -23.68
N TRP A 360 20.59 35.35 -22.55
CA TRP A 360 20.25 36.06 -21.33
C TRP A 360 21.44 36.07 -20.38
N LEU A 361 21.75 37.26 -19.88
CA LEU A 361 22.83 37.50 -18.93
C LEU A 361 22.27 38.19 -17.69
N ALA A 362 22.30 37.48 -16.55
CA ALA A 362 21.95 38.07 -15.26
C ALA A 362 23.16 38.84 -14.76
N GLN A 363 22.96 40.10 -14.37
CA GLN A 363 24.02 41.02 -14.02
C GLN A 363 23.66 41.83 -12.77
N ARG A 364 24.66 42.46 -12.18
CA ARG A 364 24.43 43.41 -11.09
C ARG A 364 23.55 44.56 -11.57
N GLY A 365 22.34 44.67 -11.02
CA GLY A 365 21.39 45.74 -11.31
C GLY A 365 20.44 45.51 -12.48
N GLY A 366 20.51 44.37 -13.18
CA GLY A 366 19.56 44.08 -14.27
C GLY A 366 19.91 42.86 -15.12
N ILE A 367 19.18 42.70 -16.22
CA ILE A 367 19.35 41.62 -17.20
C ILE A 367 19.65 42.22 -18.57
N SER A 368 20.66 41.69 -19.24
CA SER A 368 20.91 41.94 -20.67
C SER A 368 20.47 40.73 -21.50
N VAL A 369 19.70 40.96 -22.56
CA VAL A 369 19.25 39.93 -23.49
C VAL A 369 19.80 40.25 -24.88
N LEU A 370 20.69 39.42 -25.40
CA LEU A 370 21.31 39.59 -26.71
C LEU A 370 20.63 38.70 -27.74
N ASN A 371 20.35 39.28 -28.90
CA ASN A 371 19.85 38.57 -30.07
C ASN A 371 20.88 38.66 -31.21
N GLN A 372 21.52 37.53 -31.50
CA GLN A 372 22.56 37.45 -32.54
C GLN A 372 22.00 37.68 -33.95
N GLU A 373 20.83 37.10 -34.27
CA GLU A 373 20.21 37.24 -35.59
C GLU A 373 19.77 38.67 -35.90
N LYS A 374 19.19 39.36 -34.92
CA LYS A 374 18.70 40.74 -35.06
C LYS A 374 19.80 41.78 -34.85
N ASN A 375 20.95 41.39 -34.30
CA ASN A 375 21.99 42.29 -33.84
C ASN A 375 21.44 43.35 -32.86
N THR A 376 20.68 42.91 -31.85
CA THR A 376 20.11 43.81 -30.83
C THR A 376 20.42 43.33 -29.42
N ILE A 377 20.42 44.27 -28.48
CA ILE A 377 20.49 44.03 -27.04
C ILE A 377 19.29 44.69 -26.37
N ARG A 378 18.66 43.96 -25.46
CA ARG A 378 17.53 44.44 -24.64
C ARG A 378 17.92 44.45 -23.17
N PHE A 379 17.47 45.47 -22.44
CA PHE A 379 17.75 45.59 -21.01
C PHE A 379 16.48 45.55 -20.18
N LEU A 380 16.53 44.80 -19.07
CA LEU A 380 15.53 44.85 -18.01
C LEU A 380 16.21 45.30 -16.71
N ASP A 381 15.92 46.53 -16.31
CA ASP A 381 16.45 47.12 -15.08
C ASP A 381 15.86 46.44 -13.84
N ALA A 382 16.70 46.13 -12.85
CA ALA A 382 16.28 45.60 -11.56
C ALA A 382 15.23 46.50 -10.86
N GLU A 383 15.23 47.81 -11.09
CA GLU A 383 14.24 48.75 -10.53
C GLU A 383 12.83 48.57 -11.09
N LYS A 384 12.69 47.96 -12.27
CA LYS A 384 11.38 47.60 -12.84
C LYS A 384 10.78 46.38 -12.15
N PHE A 385 11.57 45.63 -11.37
CA PHE A 385 11.05 44.54 -10.55
C PHE A 385 10.49 45.10 -9.22
N PRO A 386 9.31 44.61 -8.77
CA PRO A 386 8.65 45.08 -7.57
C PRO A 386 9.34 44.53 -6.30
N TYR A 387 10.48 45.12 -5.94
CA TYR A 387 11.29 44.78 -4.77
C TYR A 387 10.90 45.59 -3.53
N PRO A 388 10.76 44.96 -2.36
CA PRO A 388 10.56 45.68 -1.09
C PRO A 388 11.84 46.33 -0.54
N ASN A 389 13.06 45.83 -0.85
CA ASN A 389 14.33 46.28 -0.25
C ASN A 389 15.50 46.36 -1.26
N GLN A 390 16.48 47.26 -1.00
CA GLN A 390 17.67 47.46 -1.87
C GLN A 390 18.64 46.27 -1.90
N SER A 391 18.57 45.36 -0.92
CA SER A 391 19.52 44.25 -0.71
C SER A 391 19.43 43.12 -1.75
N GLY A 392 18.33 43.03 -2.50
CA GLY A 392 18.03 41.93 -3.44
C GLY A 392 18.31 42.22 -4.92
N ARG A 393 18.95 43.36 -5.26
CA ARG A 393 19.15 43.78 -6.68
C ARG A 393 20.19 42.96 -7.45
N ASP A 394 20.97 42.13 -6.76
CA ASP A 394 21.99 41.30 -7.37
C ASP A 394 21.36 39.95 -7.78
N LEU A 395 21.35 39.70 -9.09
CA LEU A 395 20.84 38.45 -9.67
C LEU A 395 21.95 37.39 -9.67
N SER A 396 21.60 36.14 -9.40
CA SER A 396 22.57 35.06 -9.19
C SER A 396 22.46 33.90 -10.18
N GLY A 397 21.26 33.62 -10.69
CA GLY A 397 20.99 32.47 -11.55
C GLY A 397 19.73 32.66 -12.39
N MET A 398 19.61 31.89 -13.47
CA MET A 398 18.47 31.92 -14.36
C MET A 398 18.14 30.53 -14.90
N TYR A 399 16.88 30.28 -15.20
CA TYR A 399 16.40 29.02 -15.74
C TYR A 399 15.16 29.24 -16.62
N GLU A 400 15.10 28.58 -17.78
CA GLU A 400 13.89 28.56 -18.61
C GLU A 400 13.13 27.26 -18.37
N ASP A 401 11.87 27.35 -17.97
CA ASP A 401 11.04 26.17 -17.77
C ASP A 401 10.42 25.64 -19.08
N SER A 402 9.74 24.50 -18.97
CA SER A 402 9.08 23.80 -20.08
C SER A 402 8.04 24.66 -20.80
N GLU A 403 7.39 25.59 -20.09
CA GLU A 403 6.39 26.55 -20.57
C GLU A 403 7.00 27.81 -21.20
N GLY A 404 8.33 27.98 -21.12
CA GLY A 404 9.06 29.13 -21.65
C GLY A 404 9.11 30.33 -20.69
N LYS A 405 8.77 30.13 -19.42
CA LYS A 405 8.88 31.14 -18.36
C LYS A 405 10.34 31.24 -17.92
N ILE A 406 10.83 32.45 -17.73
CA ILE A 406 12.20 32.70 -17.28
C ILE A 406 12.21 32.93 -15.78
N TRP A 407 12.79 31.99 -15.05
CA TRP A 407 13.01 32.04 -13.61
C TRP A 407 14.32 32.74 -13.33
N ILE A 408 14.29 33.68 -12.38
CA ILE A 408 15.42 34.55 -12.05
C ILE A 408 15.65 34.47 -10.54
N ALA A 409 16.87 34.08 -10.17
CA ALA A 409 17.35 34.01 -8.80
C ALA A 409 17.96 35.33 -8.37
N THR A 410 17.85 35.60 -7.07
CA THR A 410 18.38 36.81 -6.44
C THR A 410 19.28 36.43 -5.28
N ASN A 411 20.12 37.37 -4.85
CA ASN A 411 20.87 37.28 -3.59
C ASN A 411 19.96 37.61 -2.37
N SER A 412 18.72 37.13 -2.41
CA SER A 412 17.75 37.20 -1.32
C SER A 412 16.81 35.99 -1.41
N ASN A 413 15.91 35.83 -0.43
CA ASN A 413 14.84 34.83 -0.46
C ASN A 413 13.76 35.06 -1.55
N LEU A 414 14.01 35.92 -2.54
CA LEU A 414 13.04 36.28 -3.56
C LEU A 414 13.41 35.65 -4.91
N VAL A 415 12.41 35.04 -5.55
CA VAL A 415 12.51 34.48 -6.91
C VAL A 415 11.51 35.21 -7.80
N PHE A 416 11.92 35.51 -9.02
CA PHE A 416 11.02 36.06 -10.03
C PHE A 416 10.78 35.06 -11.15
N ALA A 417 9.57 35.03 -11.67
CA ALA A 417 9.23 34.27 -12.86
C ALA A 417 8.60 35.20 -13.89
N LEU A 418 9.33 35.46 -14.97
CA LEU A 418 8.93 36.32 -16.07
C LEU A 418 8.20 35.50 -17.13
N ASP A 419 7.01 35.94 -17.53
CA ASP A 419 6.22 35.26 -18.55
C ASP A 419 6.91 35.23 -19.94
N PRO A 420 6.56 34.29 -20.84
CA PRO A 420 7.18 34.20 -22.16
C PRO A 420 7.03 35.46 -23.02
N GLN A 421 5.98 36.27 -22.79
CA GLN A 421 5.77 37.53 -23.50
C GLN A 421 6.50 38.71 -22.86
N MET A 422 7.18 38.49 -21.74
CA MET A 422 8.02 39.47 -21.04
C MET A 422 7.26 40.73 -20.60
N ASN A 423 5.99 40.59 -20.25
CA ASN A 423 5.10 41.67 -19.85
C ASN A 423 4.58 41.53 -18.42
N GLN A 424 4.75 40.37 -17.79
CA GLN A 424 4.27 40.06 -16.46
C GLN A 424 5.35 39.33 -15.66
N VAL A 425 5.49 39.72 -14.40
CA VAL A 425 6.40 39.07 -13.46
C VAL A 425 5.64 38.58 -12.24
N GLU A 426 5.83 37.31 -11.90
CA GLU A 426 5.43 36.76 -10.62
C GLU A 426 6.61 36.78 -9.65
N ARG A 427 6.35 36.99 -8.37
CA ARG A 427 7.37 36.97 -7.32
C ARG A 427 7.05 35.92 -6.27
N PHE A 428 8.08 35.23 -5.78
CA PHE A 428 7.97 34.15 -4.81
C PHE A 428 8.98 34.34 -3.67
N PHE A 429 8.50 34.51 -2.45
CA PHE A 429 9.29 34.40 -1.24
C PHE A 429 9.52 32.93 -0.91
N THR A 430 10.77 32.50 -0.93
CA THR A 430 11.16 31.09 -0.79
C THR A 430 11.26 30.64 0.66
N ASN A 431 11.60 31.54 1.58
CA ASN A 431 11.68 31.31 3.02
C ASN A 431 11.57 32.64 3.80
N GLN A 432 11.79 32.60 5.11
CA GLN A 432 11.73 33.80 5.97
C GLN A 432 13.02 34.61 6.02
N ASP A 433 14.16 34.06 5.60
CA ASP A 433 15.47 34.69 5.77
C ASP A 433 15.85 35.51 4.53
N PRO A 434 15.74 36.84 4.56
CA PRO A 434 16.06 37.68 3.42
C PRO A 434 17.54 37.66 3.02
N SER A 435 18.42 37.06 3.83
CA SER A 435 19.84 36.87 3.52
C SER A 435 20.14 35.61 2.70
N THR A 436 19.13 34.78 2.43
CA THR A 436 19.27 33.59 1.58
C THR A 436 19.78 33.96 0.19
N ILE A 437 20.77 33.24 -0.31
CA ILE A 437 21.25 33.36 -1.69
C ILE A 437 20.79 32.15 -2.47
N ILE A 438 20.10 32.39 -3.58
CA ILE A 438 19.60 31.35 -4.46
C ILE A 438 20.63 31.13 -5.58
N PHE A 439 21.02 29.89 -5.84
CA PHE A 439 22.07 29.57 -6.81
C PHE A 439 21.54 28.94 -8.09
N ASP A 440 20.60 28.01 -7.95
CA ASP A 440 20.22 27.12 -9.04
C ASP A 440 18.71 26.84 -9.01
N PHE A 441 18.18 26.50 -10.18
CA PHE A 441 16.80 26.06 -10.34
C PHE A 441 16.76 24.78 -11.16
N HIS A 442 15.76 23.96 -10.87
CA HIS A 442 15.49 22.80 -11.69
C HIS A 442 14.01 22.52 -11.78
N GLU A 443 13.49 22.36 -13.00
CA GLU A 443 12.16 21.85 -13.20
C GLU A 443 12.18 20.32 -13.19
N ASP A 444 11.35 19.72 -12.34
CA ASP A 444 11.16 18.27 -12.36
C ASP A 444 10.19 17.81 -13.47
N LYS A 445 10.01 16.49 -13.65
CA LYS A 445 9.10 15.95 -14.68
C LYS A 445 7.63 16.36 -14.46
N GLU A 446 7.25 16.76 -13.25
CA GLU A 446 5.91 17.25 -12.94
C GLU A 446 5.75 18.74 -13.21
N GLY A 447 6.84 19.45 -13.51
CA GLY A 447 6.84 20.91 -13.66
C GLY A 447 6.94 21.65 -12.32
N GLN A 448 7.37 21.03 -11.22
CA GLN A 448 7.69 21.80 -10.02
C GLN A 448 9.09 22.39 -10.14
N ILE A 449 9.27 23.59 -9.62
CA ILE A 449 10.57 24.27 -9.65
C ILE A 449 11.26 24.08 -8.31
N TRP A 450 12.33 23.30 -8.32
CA TRP A 450 13.23 23.10 -7.19
C TRP A 450 14.23 24.25 -7.15
N VAL A 451 14.36 24.87 -5.98
CA VAL A 451 15.20 26.05 -5.76
C VAL A 451 16.37 25.66 -4.88
N GLY A 452 17.59 25.95 -5.31
CA GLY A 452 18.82 25.68 -4.56
C GLY A 452 19.35 26.94 -3.90
N GLY A 453 19.75 26.86 -2.63
CA GLY A 453 20.25 28.02 -1.87
C GLY A 453 21.32 27.67 -0.84
N ASP A 454 21.91 28.69 -0.21
CA ASP A 454 22.96 28.53 0.82
C ASP A 454 22.42 28.24 2.23
N ILE A 455 21.29 28.83 2.59
CA ILE A 455 20.63 28.75 3.90
C ILE A 455 19.11 28.73 3.75
N GLY A 456 18.41 28.25 4.78
CA GLY A 456 16.94 28.30 4.81
C GLY A 456 16.23 27.21 4.00
N GLY A 457 16.88 26.06 3.82
CA GLY A 457 16.28 24.83 3.31
C GLY A 457 16.25 24.67 1.80
N THR A 458 15.39 23.78 1.30
CA THR A 458 15.18 23.50 -0.13
C THR A 458 13.77 23.87 -0.58
N PRO A 459 13.53 25.10 -1.04
CA PRO A 459 12.21 25.52 -1.47
C PRO A 459 11.78 24.82 -2.77
N VAL A 460 10.52 24.41 -2.84
CA VAL A 460 9.90 23.86 -4.06
C VAL A 460 8.67 24.68 -4.40
N ILE A 461 8.65 25.23 -5.61
CA ILE A 461 7.53 26.04 -6.11
C ILE A 461 6.62 25.12 -6.92
N ASN A 462 5.46 24.81 -6.36
CA ASN A 462 4.45 24.01 -7.02
C ASN A 462 3.58 24.88 -7.94
N LYS A 463 3.70 24.69 -9.25
CA LYS A 463 2.93 25.42 -10.26
C LYS A 463 1.48 24.95 -10.39
N LYS A 464 1.15 23.71 -9.98
CA LYS A 464 -0.08 23.01 -10.40
C LYS A 464 -1.13 22.85 -9.29
N THR A 465 -0.75 22.69 -8.02
CA THR A 465 -1.69 22.35 -6.93
C THR A 465 -2.58 23.50 -6.44
N GLY A 466 -2.85 24.51 -7.28
CA GLY A 466 -3.76 25.61 -6.98
C GLY A 466 -3.17 26.70 -6.09
N LYS A 467 -1.84 26.79 -6.01
CA LYS A 467 -1.06 27.80 -5.26
C LYS A 467 -1.78 28.16 -3.94
N VAL A 468 -1.60 27.36 -2.90
CA VAL A 468 -2.18 27.67 -1.58
C VAL A 468 -1.35 28.76 -0.91
N GLY A 469 -2.02 29.76 -0.35
CA GLY A 469 -1.41 30.82 0.43
C GLY A 469 -2.01 30.89 1.82
N SER A 470 -1.16 30.99 2.84
CA SER A 470 -1.57 31.18 4.22
C SER A 470 -1.17 32.58 4.66
N TYR A 471 -2.15 33.35 5.10
CA TYR A 471 -1.99 34.77 5.42
C TYR A 471 -2.32 35.02 6.88
N THR A 472 -1.39 35.68 7.56
CA THR A 472 -1.46 36.10 8.97
C THR A 472 -1.13 37.59 9.07
N ASP A 473 -1.08 38.12 10.28
CA ASP A 473 -0.68 39.51 10.57
C ASP A 473 0.71 39.83 10.00
N ALA A 474 1.61 38.84 10.00
CA ALA A 474 2.95 38.98 9.44
C ALA A 474 2.96 39.16 7.92
N ASN A 475 1.86 38.83 7.23
CA ASN A 475 1.69 39.04 5.80
C ASN A 475 1.00 40.37 5.45
N GLY A 476 0.67 41.21 6.44
CA GLY A 476 0.04 42.51 6.25
C GLY A 476 -1.47 42.55 6.51
N LEU A 477 -2.08 41.43 6.94
CA LEU A 477 -3.43 41.45 7.52
C LEU A 477 -3.41 42.18 8.87
N GLY A 478 -4.53 42.79 9.26
CA GLY A 478 -4.64 43.42 10.57
C GLY A 478 -4.90 42.41 11.70
N ASP A 479 -5.58 41.31 11.39
CA ASP A 479 -5.80 40.15 12.26
C ASP A 479 -6.07 38.92 11.39
N GLY A 480 -5.24 37.89 11.52
CA GLY A 480 -5.23 36.67 10.71
C GLY A 480 -6.32 35.67 11.11
N GLY A 481 -6.94 35.84 12.28
CA GLY A 481 -7.98 34.95 12.77
C GLY A 481 -9.34 35.16 12.11
N VAL A 482 -9.42 34.91 10.81
CA VAL A 482 -10.61 35.12 9.96
C VAL A 482 -11.65 34.02 10.22
N TRP A 483 -12.91 34.44 10.41
CA TRP A 483 -14.07 33.59 10.67
C TRP A 483 -15.14 33.66 9.58
N SER A 484 -15.23 34.77 8.85
CA SER A 484 -16.27 34.96 7.82
C SER A 484 -15.70 35.76 6.66
N ASN A 485 -16.05 35.37 5.43
CA ASN A 485 -15.64 36.07 4.22
C ASN A 485 -16.87 36.38 3.35
N ILE A 486 -16.99 37.63 2.88
CA ILE A 486 -17.97 38.01 1.85
C ILE A 486 -17.30 38.84 0.76
N GLN A 487 -17.79 38.73 -0.47
CA GLN A 487 -17.43 39.65 -1.54
C GLN A 487 -18.58 40.64 -1.74
N THR A 488 -18.31 41.92 -1.55
CA THR A 488 -19.33 42.96 -1.65
C THR A 488 -19.65 43.32 -3.10
N HIS A 489 -20.80 44.00 -3.34
CA HIS A 489 -21.20 44.40 -4.69
C HIS A 489 -20.17 45.28 -5.42
N ASP A 490 -19.39 46.08 -4.68
CA ASP A 490 -18.31 46.92 -5.19
C ASP A 490 -17.03 46.12 -5.55
N GLY A 491 -17.01 44.81 -5.31
CA GLY A 491 -15.92 43.91 -5.67
C GLY A 491 -14.89 43.66 -4.58
N LYS A 492 -14.92 44.42 -3.48
CA LYS A 492 -14.02 44.25 -2.32
C LYS A 492 -14.32 42.97 -1.56
N ILE A 493 -13.32 42.45 -0.86
CA ILE A 493 -13.44 41.25 -0.03
C ILE A 493 -13.37 41.66 1.43
N TRP A 494 -14.41 41.33 2.19
CA TRP A 494 -14.53 41.66 3.60
C TRP A 494 -14.34 40.37 4.39
N ALA A 495 -13.27 40.32 5.17
CA ALA A 495 -12.87 39.18 5.98
C ALA A 495 -12.99 39.55 7.46
N GLY A 496 -14.09 39.08 8.08
CA GLY A 496 -14.39 39.27 9.49
C GLY A 496 -13.50 38.39 10.34
N SER A 497 -12.90 38.96 11.39
CA SER A 497 -11.87 38.31 12.18
C SER A 497 -12.18 38.34 13.68
N THR A 498 -11.29 37.74 14.47
CA THR A 498 -11.44 37.63 15.92
C THR A 498 -11.33 39.00 16.60
N ASN A 499 -10.48 39.89 16.06
CA ASN A 499 -10.19 41.21 16.63
C ASN A 499 -10.63 42.41 15.78
N GLY A 500 -11.33 42.18 14.67
CA GLY A 500 -11.84 43.25 13.82
C GLY A 500 -12.31 42.76 12.46
N LEU A 501 -12.09 43.59 11.45
CA LEU A 501 -12.52 43.36 10.08
C LEU A 501 -11.40 43.78 9.12
N ASN A 502 -10.97 42.87 8.26
CA ASN A 502 -10.05 43.14 7.17
C ASN A 502 -10.86 43.43 5.89
N ILE A 503 -10.54 44.51 5.18
CA ILE A 503 -11.17 44.89 3.91
C ILE A 503 -10.08 44.88 2.85
N TYR A 504 -10.10 43.88 1.97
CA TYR A 504 -9.18 43.77 0.85
C TYR A 504 -9.76 44.40 -0.41
N ASP A 505 -8.96 45.25 -1.05
CA ASP A 505 -9.27 45.87 -2.33
C ASP A 505 -8.44 45.18 -3.45
N PRO A 506 -9.08 44.38 -4.33
CA PRO A 506 -8.38 43.69 -5.41
C PRO A 506 -7.79 44.60 -6.48
N GLU A 507 -8.28 45.83 -6.65
CA GLU A 507 -7.76 46.76 -7.66
C GLU A 507 -6.44 47.39 -7.23
N THR A 508 -6.31 47.68 -5.93
CA THR A 508 -5.10 48.30 -5.37
C THR A 508 -4.12 47.30 -4.76
N GLY A 509 -4.58 46.08 -4.43
CA GLY A 509 -3.77 45.09 -3.72
C GLY A 509 -3.45 45.51 -2.29
N THR A 510 -4.39 46.17 -1.62
CA THR A 510 -4.20 46.67 -0.25
C THR A 510 -5.30 46.20 0.68
N VAL A 511 -4.98 46.11 1.98
CA VAL A 511 -5.93 45.77 3.05
C VAL A 511 -6.10 46.98 3.97
N GLN A 512 -7.34 47.30 4.31
CA GLN A 512 -7.69 48.21 5.41
C GLN A 512 -8.18 47.39 6.60
N TYR A 513 -7.72 47.73 7.80
CA TYR A 513 -8.13 47.04 9.03
C TYR A 513 -9.00 47.93 9.91
N VAL A 514 -10.22 47.49 10.18
CA VAL A 514 -11.20 48.19 11.01
C VAL A 514 -11.33 47.47 12.35
N SER A 515 -10.97 48.16 13.43
CA SER A 515 -11.07 47.66 14.80
C SER A 515 -11.88 48.62 15.69
N ARG A 516 -12.03 48.29 16.97
CA ARG A 516 -12.58 49.20 17.97
C ARG A 516 -11.88 50.55 18.04
N GLN A 517 -10.59 50.60 17.74
CA GLN A 517 -9.83 51.86 17.77
C GLN A 517 -10.27 52.82 16.65
N ASN A 518 -10.87 52.30 15.58
CA ASN A 518 -11.24 53.03 14.39
C ASN A 518 -12.77 53.21 14.24
N GLY A 519 -13.55 52.77 15.23
CA GLY A 519 -14.99 53.08 15.32
C GLY A 519 -15.91 51.86 15.38
N LEU A 520 -15.43 50.63 15.14
CA LEU A 520 -16.24 49.42 15.35
C LEU A 520 -16.69 49.32 16.81
N GLN A 521 -17.92 48.88 17.10
CA GLN A 521 -18.39 48.80 18.50
C GLN A 521 -18.09 47.42 19.12
N THR A 522 -17.94 46.38 18.30
CA THR A 522 -17.51 45.04 18.66
C THR A 522 -16.01 44.84 18.43
N ASN A 523 -15.40 43.92 19.18
CA ASN A 523 -14.05 43.45 18.92
C ASN A 523 -14.02 42.31 17.90
N SER A 524 -15.14 41.63 17.65
CA SER A 524 -15.17 40.40 16.85
C SER A 524 -16.22 40.53 15.76
N ALA A 525 -15.83 40.24 14.53
CA ALA A 525 -16.70 40.11 13.37
C ALA A 525 -16.73 38.64 12.95
N SER A 526 -17.41 37.81 13.75
CA SER A 526 -17.49 36.36 13.53
C SER A 526 -18.42 35.97 12.38
N TYR A 527 -19.29 36.88 11.95
CA TYR A 527 -20.23 36.67 10.85
C TYR A 527 -20.43 37.96 10.05
N LEU A 528 -20.52 37.84 8.73
CA LEU A 528 -20.77 38.94 7.80
C LEU A 528 -21.85 38.57 6.77
N LEU A 529 -22.71 39.53 6.44
CA LEU A 529 -23.65 39.45 5.33
C LEU A 529 -23.86 40.83 4.72
N GLU A 530 -23.85 40.93 3.39
CA GLU A 530 -24.32 42.14 2.69
C GLU A 530 -25.79 41.96 2.29
N ASP A 531 -26.65 42.89 2.65
CA ASP A 531 -28.05 42.91 2.23
C ASP A 531 -28.26 43.55 0.85
N GLN A 532 -29.46 43.43 0.28
CA GLN A 532 -29.80 44.01 -1.03
C GLN A 532 -29.66 45.54 -1.12
N ASN A 533 -29.62 46.25 0.01
CA ASN A 533 -29.42 47.70 0.06
C ASN A 533 -27.92 48.10 0.12
N GLY A 534 -27.04 47.10 0.27
CA GLY A 534 -25.60 47.27 0.45
C GLY A 534 -25.21 47.64 1.88
N LEU A 535 -26.02 47.28 2.87
CA LEU A 535 -25.63 47.35 4.28
C LEU A 535 -24.93 46.06 4.70
N ILE A 536 -23.87 46.19 5.49
CA ILE A 536 -23.10 45.04 5.96
C ILE A 536 -23.51 44.71 7.39
N TRP A 537 -24.16 43.57 7.58
CA TRP A 537 -24.54 43.02 8.87
C TRP A 537 -23.35 42.30 9.48
N ILE A 538 -23.00 42.68 10.71
CA ILE A 538 -21.89 42.09 11.47
C ILE A 538 -22.43 41.42 12.73
N GLY A 539 -22.22 40.12 12.81
CA GLY A 539 -22.44 39.33 14.02
C GLY A 539 -21.17 39.24 14.86
N SER A 540 -21.33 39.32 16.17
CA SER A 540 -20.26 39.04 17.13
C SER A 540 -20.73 37.97 18.11
N ASN A 541 -19.91 36.94 18.33
CA ASN A 541 -20.15 35.76 19.20
C ASN A 541 -20.87 36.10 20.53
N GLY A 542 -22.20 36.21 20.47
CA GLY A 542 -23.11 36.46 21.59
C GLY A 542 -23.05 37.85 22.25
N ARG A 543 -22.44 38.87 21.63
CA ARG A 543 -22.31 40.20 22.25
C ARG A 543 -23.23 41.24 21.65
N MET A 544 -23.00 41.63 20.40
CA MET A 544 -23.63 42.78 19.76
C MET A 544 -23.89 42.54 18.27
N LEU A 545 -25.00 43.07 17.77
CA LEU A 545 -25.36 43.11 16.36
C LEU A 545 -25.17 44.53 15.83
N GLU A 546 -24.32 44.65 14.82
CA GLU A 546 -23.98 45.91 14.17
C GLU A 546 -24.31 45.85 12.69
N VAL A 547 -24.72 46.97 12.11
CA VAL A 547 -24.95 47.11 10.68
C VAL A 547 -24.14 48.30 10.17
N LEU A 548 -23.23 48.08 9.23
CA LEU A 548 -22.42 49.13 8.62
C LEU A 548 -23.13 49.68 7.40
N ASP A 549 -23.34 51.00 7.43
CA ASP A 549 -23.78 51.79 6.29
C ASP A 549 -22.57 52.56 5.75
N VAL A 550 -21.84 51.90 4.85
CA VAL A 550 -20.61 52.42 4.26
C VAL A 550 -20.90 53.69 3.44
N LYS A 551 -22.04 53.74 2.74
CA LYS A 551 -22.44 54.90 1.92
C LYS A 551 -22.65 56.15 2.75
N ASN A 552 -23.18 56.02 3.97
CA ASN A 552 -23.47 57.13 4.86
C ASN A 552 -22.44 57.32 5.99
N ASN A 553 -21.33 56.57 5.99
CA ASN A 553 -20.28 56.61 7.00
C ASN A 553 -20.79 56.40 8.45
N ARG A 554 -21.66 55.41 8.64
CA ARG A 554 -22.32 55.14 9.92
C ARG A 554 -22.31 53.66 10.30
N ILE A 555 -22.32 53.39 11.60
CA ILE A 555 -22.59 52.07 12.18
C ILE A 555 -23.89 52.17 12.97
N LEU A 556 -24.78 51.20 12.78
CA LEU A 556 -26.03 51.05 13.50
C LEU A 556 -25.90 49.89 14.50
N VAL A 557 -26.02 50.17 15.79
CA VAL A 557 -26.04 49.16 16.86
C VAL A 557 -27.50 48.83 17.19
N LEU A 558 -27.86 47.55 17.09
CA LEU A 558 -29.23 47.07 17.25
C LEU A 558 -29.48 46.46 18.65
N LYS A 559 -30.54 46.89 19.34
CA LYS A 559 -30.92 46.42 20.69
C LYS A 559 -32.42 46.15 20.82
N LYS A 560 -32.81 45.22 21.71
CA LYS A 560 -34.22 45.02 22.10
C LYS A 560 -34.66 46.15 23.04
N GLU A 561 -35.67 46.93 22.67
CA GLU A 561 -36.05 48.15 23.42
C GLU A 561 -36.65 47.84 24.80
N LYS A 562 -37.51 46.82 24.93
CA LYS A 562 -38.15 46.45 26.21
C LYS A 562 -37.17 45.90 27.26
N GLU A 563 -36.05 45.32 26.83
CA GLU A 563 -35.11 44.59 27.69
C GLU A 563 -33.74 45.28 27.82
N ASN A 564 -33.47 46.30 26.98
CA ASN A 564 -32.15 46.90 26.78
C ASN A 564 -31.04 45.84 26.59
N GLN A 565 -31.42 44.66 26.08
CA GLN A 565 -30.56 43.52 25.87
C GLN A 565 -29.97 43.60 24.47
N GLN A 566 -28.67 43.36 24.37
CA GLN A 566 -27.99 43.27 23.08
C GLN A 566 -28.41 41.99 22.36
N ILE A 567 -28.42 42.05 21.02
CA ILE A 567 -28.74 40.91 20.17
C ILE A 567 -27.42 40.32 19.70
N GLY A 568 -27.10 39.11 20.12
CA GLY A 568 -25.97 38.36 19.57
C GLY A 568 -26.42 37.60 18.32
N LEU A 569 -25.86 37.92 17.16
CA LEU A 569 -26.17 37.25 15.89
C LEU A 569 -25.08 36.20 15.58
N THR A 570 -25.50 34.98 15.25
CA THR A 570 -24.60 33.91 14.79
C THR A 570 -24.66 33.73 13.27
N ILE A 571 -25.86 33.77 12.70
CA ILE A 571 -26.12 33.61 11.28
C ILE A 571 -27.40 34.36 10.91
N SER A 572 -27.50 34.82 9.67
CA SER A 572 -28.73 35.42 9.15
C SER A 572 -29.00 35.10 7.68
N TYR A 573 -30.23 35.35 7.27
CA TYR A 573 -30.71 35.23 5.91
C TYR A 573 -31.70 36.36 5.61
N GLU A 574 -31.51 37.05 4.49
CA GLU A 574 -32.43 38.09 4.03
C GLU A 574 -33.62 37.46 3.29
N ASP A 575 -34.84 37.63 3.82
CA ASP A 575 -36.06 37.19 3.14
C ASP A 575 -36.39 38.12 1.95
N PRO A 576 -37.12 37.66 0.92
CA PRO A 576 -37.50 38.50 -0.22
C PRO A 576 -38.35 39.74 0.12
N ASP A 577 -38.88 39.83 1.34
CA ASP A 577 -39.62 41.01 1.82
C ASP A 577 -38.72 42.06 2.51
N GLY A 578 -37.40 41.84 2.52
CA GLY A 578 -36.41 42.70 3.16
C GLY A 578 -36.28 42.52 4.68
N SER A 579 -36.99 41.55 5.27
CA SER A 579 -36.81 41.19 6.67
C SER A 579 -35.61 40.25 6.83
N MET A 580 -34.83 40.45 7.88
CA MET A 580 -33.68 39.62 8.20
C MET A 580 -34.10 38.50 9.17
N TRP A 581 -34.03 37.25 8.72
CA TRP A 581 -34.09 36.10 9.60
C TRP A 581 -32.74 35.93 10.29
N ALA A 582 -32.75 35.78 11.60
CA ALA A 582 -31.56 35.82 12.43
C ALA A 582 -31.59 34.67 13.45
N GLY A 583 -30.50 33.91 13.49
CA GLY A 583 -30.21 32.99 14.58
C GLY A 583 -29.38 33.69 15.66
N THR A 584 -29.76 33.51 16.93
CA THR A 584 -29.01 34.08 18.05
C THR A 584 -28.14 33.05 18.75
N SER A 585 -27.14 33.53 19.50
CA SER A 585 -26.28 32.69 20.35
C SER A 585 -27.05 31.96 21.44
N ASP A 586 -28.20 32.49 21.84
CA ASP A 586 -29.10 31.90 22.84
C ASP A 586 -30.10 30.90 22.20
N GLY A 587 -29.93 30.56 20.92
CA GLY A 587 -30.78 29.64 20.17
C GLY A 587 -32.16 30.20 19.80
N GLU A 588 -32.35 31.51 19.86
CA GLU A 588 -33.59 32.14 19.42
C GLU A 588 -33.61 32.32 17.89
N LEU A 589 -34.75 32.00 17.28
CA LEU A 589 -35.04 32.38 15.90
C LEU A 589 -35.82 33.69 15.87
N LEU A 590 -35.18 34.72 15.34
CA LEU A 590 -35.69 36.08 15.26
C LEU A 590 -35.94 36.50 13.81
N VAL A 591 -36.92 37.38 13.62
CA VAL A 591 -37.12 38.12 12.36
C VAL A 591 -37.04 39.61 12.67
N ILE A 592 -36.05 40.27 12.07
CA ILE A 592 -35.70 41.67 12.31
C ILE A 592 -36.06 42.48 11.05
N SER A 593 -36.80 43.56 11.21
CA SER A 593 -37.07 44.51 10.13
C SER A 593 -36.59 45.90 10.51
N LEU A 594 -35.60 46.42 9.78
CA LEU A 594 -35.07 47.76 9.98
C LEU A 594 -36.10 48.84 9.60
N GLU A 595 -36.85 48.64 8.52
CA GLU A 595 -37.89 49.57 8.08
C GLU A 595 -39.01 49.70 9.11
N LYS A 596 -39.50 48.55 9.60
CA LYS A 596 -40.61 48.50 10.57
C LYS A 596 -40.13 48.75 12.01
N LYS A 597 -38.82 48.66 12.25
CA LYS A 597 -38.19 48.68 13.59
C LYS A 597 -38.82 47.68 14.55
N THR A 598 -39.05 46.47 14.06
CA THR A 598 -39.68 45.38 14.83
C THR A 598 -38.80 44.15 14.87
N ILE A 599 -38.85 43.43 15.99
CA ILE A 599 -38.29 42.10 16.17
C ILE A 599 -39.42 41.14 16.52
N LYS A 600 -39.50 39.99 15.84
CA LYS A 600 -40.42 38.90 16.17
C LYS A 600 -39.62 37.64 16.54
N LYS A 601 -40.13 36.86 17.50
CA LYS A 601 -39.55 35.59 17.93
C LYS A 601 -40.51 34.43 17.63
N ILE A 602 -39.95 33.28 17.27
CA ILE A 602 -40.69 32.01 17.17
C ILE A 602 -40.73 31.33 18.54
N LEU A 603 -41.92 30.93 18.99
CA LEU A 603 -42.16 30.40 20.35
C LEU A 603 -42.21 28.87 20.44
N ASN A 604 -42.52 28.18 19.34
CA ASN A 604 -42.82 26.75 19.35
C ASN A 604 -41.76 25.88 18.66
N VAL A 605 -40.48 26.23 18.82
CA VAL A 605 -39.38 25.32 18.48
C VAL A 605 -39.35 24.11 19.43
N PRO A 606 -38.92 22.91 18.98
CA PRO A 606 -38.83 21.74 19.84
C PRO A 606 -37.89 21.96 21.02
N ALA A 607 -38.12 21.26 22.13
CA ALA A 607 -37.26 21.36 23.32
C ALA A 607 -35.78 21.00 23.03
N SER A 608 -35.52 20.14 22.04
CA SER A 608 -34.16 19.82 21.61
C SER A 608 -33.43 21.00 20.96
N TRP A 609 -34.16 22.02 20.50
CA TRP A 609 -33.64 23.26 19.90
C TRP A 609 -33.61 24.43 20.89
N ASP A 610 -34.10 24.25 22.12
CA ASP A 610 -34.04 25.31 23.12
C ASP A 610 -32.58 25.54 23.51
N LYS A 611 -32.10 26.78 23.32
CA LYS A 611 -30.72 27.20 23.57
C LYS A 611 -29.66 26.47 22.74
N THR A 612 -30.02 25.94 21.58
CA THR A 612 -29.04 25.37 20.64
C THR A 612 -28.45 26.45 19.75
N TYR A 613 -27.14 26.39 19.54
CA TYR A 613 -26.46 27.28 18.61
C TYR A 613 -26.92 27.00 17.17
N ILE A 614 -27.30 28.04 16.45
CA ILE A 614 -27.75 27.95 15.05
C ILE A 614 -26.52 28.15 14.17
N ASN A 615 -26.20 27.14 13.38
CA ASN A 615 -24.94 27.07 12.63
C ASN A 615 -25.07 27.66 11.22
N SER A 616 -26.16 27.37 10.51
CA SER A 616 -26.32 27.82 9.12
C SER A 616 -27.78 28.07 8.73
N MET A 617 -28.00 28.91 7.72
CA MET A 617 -29.34 29.30 7.23
C MET A 617 -29.31 29.66 5.72
N GLN A 618 -30.19 29.06 4.92
CA GLN A 618 -30.32 29.35 3.47
C GLN A 618 -31.71 28.96 2.95
N SER A 619 -32.18 29.61 1.89
CA SER A 619 -33.36 29.18 1.15
C SER A 619 -33.04 28.19 0.03
N ASP A 620 -33.91 27.21 -0.19
CA ASP A 620 -33.88 26.33 -1.37
C ASP A 620 -34.53 26.97 -2.61
N HIS A 621 -34.40 26.32 -3.78
CA HIS A 621 -35.02 26.75 -5.05
C HIS A 621 -36.56 26.81 -5.00
N GLN A 622 -37.20 26.14 -4.05
CA GLN A 622 -38.65 26.14 -3.85
C GLN A 622 -39.11 27.35 -3.01
N GLY A 623 -38.16 28.00 -2.33
CA GLY A 623 -38.37 29.13 -1.42
C GLY A 623 -38.62 28.71 0.03
N GLN A 624 -38.37 27.46 0.41
CA GLN A 624 -38.37 27.03 1.81
C GLN A 624 -37.06 27.48 2.47
N LEU A 625 -37.14 27.89 3.73
CA LEU A 625 -35.98 28.32 4.49
C LEU A 625 -35.46 27.15 5.33
N TRP A 626 -34.22 26.76 5.10
CA TRP A 626 -33.52 25.71 5.81
C TRP A 626 -32.62 26.32 6.88
N ILE A 627 -32.66 25.73 8.07
CA ILE A 627 -31.93 26.20 9.25
C ILE A 627 -31.31 24.97 9.92
N THR A 628 -30.01 25.00 10.20
CA THR A 628 -29.31 23.90 10.90
C THR A 628 -28.82 24.32 12.27
N SER A 629 -28.77 23.36 13.20
CA SER A 629 -28.23 23.52 14.54
C SER A 629 -27.57 22.23 15.03
N SER A 630 -27.11 22.23 16.28
CA SER A 630 -26.67 21.02 16.97
C SER A 630 -27.77 19.96 17.20
N ALA A 631 -29.03 20.27 16.89
CA ALA A 631 -30.19 19.40 17.07
C ALA A 631 -30.87 18.95 15.75
N GLY A 632 -30.20 19.15 14.61
CA GLY A 632 -30.65 18.73 13.28
C GLY A 632 -30.97 19.91 12.36
N ALA A 633 -31.96 19.75 11.49
CA ALA A 633 -32.44 20.80 10.59
C ALA A 633 -33.93 21.13 10.78
N ILE A 634 -34.26 22.43 10.70
CA ILE A 634 -35.61 22.98 10.59
C ILE A 634 -35.82 23.44 9.15
N ILE A 635 -36.99 23.10 8.60
CA ILE A 635 -37.42 23.54 7.27
C ILE A 635 -38.70 24.36 7.46
N ILE A 636 -38.65 25.64 7.12
CA ILE A 636 -39.77 26.57 7.17
C ILE A 636 -40.39 26.68 5.78
N SER A 637 -41.72 26.56 5.71
CA SER A 637 -42.47 26.62 4.46
C SER A 637 -42.28 27.95 3.73
N LYS A 638 -42.49 27.95 2.41
CA LYS A 638 -42.39 29.15 1.56
C LYS A 638 -43.24 30.32 2.05
N ASP A 639 -44.41 30.03 2.62
CA ASP A 639 -45.32 31.04 3.16
C ASP A 639 -44.99 31.48 4.60
N ARG A 640 -43.91 30.94 5.20
CA ARG A 640 -43.45 31.20 6.58
C ARG A 640 -44.51 30.91 7.65
N LYS A 641 -45.46 30.01 7.38
CA LYS A 641 -46.55 29.66 8.31
C LYS A 641 -46.38 28.35 9.03
N SER A 642 -45.53 27.45 8.54
CA SER A 642 -45.36 26.12 9.09
C SER A 642 -43.90 25.70 9.03
N MET A 643 -43.54 24.75 9.89
CA MET A 643 -42.20 24.19 9.98
C MET A 643 -42.24 22.67 10.03
N LYS A 644 -41.15 22.05 9.57
CA LYS A 644 -40.85 20.61 9.66
C LYS A 644 -39.44 20.43 10.22
N PHE A 645 -39.18 19.24 10.74
CA PHE A 645 -37.90 18.87 11.34
C PHE A 645 -37.31 17.65 10.66
N LEU A 646 -35.98 17.63 10.65
CA LEU A 646 -35.16 16.53 10.18
C LEU A 646 -34.04 16.28 11.20
N ASN A 647 -34.02 15.07 11.78
CA ASN A 647 -32.98 14.61 12.70
C ASN A 647 -32.54 13.17 12.33
N SER A 648 -31.74 12.54 13.18
CA SER A 648 -31.26 11.17 13.00
C SER A 648 -32.38 10.12 12.90
N ASP A 649 -33.49 10.30 13.62
CA ASP A 649 -34.67 9.42 13.51
C ASP A 649 -35.34 9.54 12.12
N GLN A 650 -35.16 10.66 11.42
CA GLN A 650 -35.65 10.89 10.06
C GLN A 650 -34.60 10.60 8.97
N GLY A 651 -33.39 10.19 9.33
CA GLY A 651 -32.37 9.71 8.39
C GLY A 651 -31.08 10.51 8.31
N LEU A 652 -30.93 11.63 9.05
CA LEU A 652 -29.62 12.29 9.17
C LEU A 652 -28.60 11.34 9.80
N ILE A 653 -27.33 11.44 9.38
CA ILE A 653 -26.25 10.63 9.95
C ILE A 653 -25.98 11.06 11.40
N ASP A 654 -26.02 12.37 11.64
CA ASP A 654 -25.80 12.99 12.94
C ASP A 654 -26.73 14.21 13.08
N ASN A 655 -27.13 14.51 14.31
CA ASN A 655 -27.92 15.69 14.64
C ASN A 655 -27.07 16.96 14.66
N TYR A 656 -25.75 16.87 14.85
CA TYR A 656 -24.88 18.04 14.87
C TYR A 656 -24.67 18.61 13.47
N ALA A 657 -25.62 19.38 12.94
CA ALA A 657 -25.59 19.92 11.58
C ALA A 657 -24.92 21.31 11.54
N THR A 658 -23.81 21.42 10.81
CA THR A 658 -22.86 22.56 10.88
C THR A 658 -22.96 23.51 9.69
N ALA A 659 -23.17 22.98 8.48
CA ALA A 659 -23.26 23.78 7.27
C ALA A 659 -24.34 23.23 6.33
N LEU A 660 -24.86 24.10 5.47
CA LEU A 660 -25.85 23.74 4.47
C LEU A 660 -25.54 24.46 3.15
N LEU A 661 -25.81 23.78 2.04
CA LEU A 661 -25.64 24.32 0.70
C LEU A 661 -26.63 23.64 -0.26
N GLU A 662 -27.34 24.42 -1.06
CA GLU A 662 -28.03 23.89 -2.23
C GLU A 662 -27.09 23.85 -3.43
N ASP A 663 -26.94 22.68 -4.06
CA ASP A 663 -26.10 22.52 -5.25
C ASP A 663 -26.82 22.96 -6.54
N SER A 664 -26.06 23.10 -7.63
CA SER A 664 -26.57 23.43 -8.96
C SER A 664 -27.56 22.41 -9.54
N ASN A 665 -27.61 21.19 -9.00
CA ASN A 665 -28.56 20.13 -9.35
C ASN A 665 -29.81 20.12 -8.45
N GLN A 666 -29.99 21.13 -7.59
CA GLN A 666 -31.12 21.29 -6.67
C GLN A 666 -31.18 20.22 -5.55
N ASN A 667 -30.04 19.61 -5.22
CA ASN A 667 -29.92 18.78 -4.02
C ASN A 667 -29.50 19.64 -2.83
N MET A 668 -30.07 19.36 -1.67
CA MET A 668 -29.66 19.99 -0.42
C MET A 668 -28.55 19.17 0.23
N TRP A 669 -27.40 19.80 0.44
CA TRP A 669 -26.26 19.24 1.15
C TRP A 669 -26.28 19.73 2.59
N ILE A 670 -26.21 18.80 3.54
CA ILE A 670 -26.17 19.09 4.98
C ILE A 670 -24.90 18.46 5.54
N ALA A 671 -23.95 19.30 5.94
CA ALA A 671 -22.76 18.86 6.67
C ALA A 671 -23.14 18.63 8.14
N THR A 672 -22.61 17.55 8.71
CA THR A 672 -22.83 17.16 10.09
C THR A 672 -21.52 16.76 10.77
N GLY A 673 -21.52 16.59 12.09
CA GLY A 673 -20.39 16.03 12.83
C GLY A 673 -20.02 14.60 12.42
N GLY A 674 -20.96 13.85 11.84
CA GLY A 674 -20.78 12.46 11.42
C GLY A 674 -20.60 12.23 9.91
N GLY A 675 -20.55 13.29 9.10
CA GLY A 675 -20.44 13.20 7.64
C GLY A 675 -21.40 14.16 6.93
N ILE A 676 -21.71 13.87 5.66
CA ILE A 676 -22.59 14.72 4.84
C ILE A 676 -23.82 13.95 4.39
N ASN A 677 -24.99 14.57 4.52
CA ASN A 677 -26.24 14.12 3.93
C ASN A 677 -26.55 14.91 2.65
N ILE A 678 -26.81 14.20 1.56
CA ILE A 678 -27.26 14.76 0.28
C ILE A 678 -28.73 14.38 0.09
N LEU A 679 -29.60 15.37 0.10
CA LEU A 679 -31.04 15.20 -0.02
C LEU A 679 -31.51 15.56 -1.41
N ASN A 680 -32.17 14.61 -2.08
CA ASN A 680 -32.90 14.88 -3.30
C ASN A 680 -34.40 14.97 -3.01
N SER A 681 -34.91 16.20 -2.95
CA SER A 681 -36.32 16.48 -2.64
C SER A 681 -37.30 16.00 -3.72
N SER A 682 -36.84 15.70 -4.93
CA SER A 682 -37.70 15.19 -6.01
C SER A 682 -37.90 13.67 -5.98
N GLN A 683 -36.97 12.95 -5.33
CA GLN A 683 -36.94 11.48 -5.26
C GLN A 683 -37.21 10.94 -3.84
N ASP A 684 -37.44 11.82 -2.86
CA ASP A 684 -37.58 11.48 -1.43
C ASP A 684 -36.46 10.55 -0.93
N SER A 685 -35.24 10.78 -1.44
CA SER A 685 -34.07 9.96 -1.19
C SER A 685 -32.95 10.78 -0.58
N MET A 686 -32.24 10.18 0.37
CA MET A 686 -31.10 10.76 1.04
C MET A 686 -29.88 9.84 0.87
N SER A 687 -28.76 10.40 0.46
CA SER A 687 -27.47 9.70 0.38
C SER A 687 -26.54 10.20 1.47
N SER A 688 -25.73 9.31 2.03
CA SER A 688 -24.73 9.64 3.06
C SER A 688 -23.31 9.53 2.51
N LEU A 689 -22.47 10.51 2.82
CA LEU A 689 -21.02 10.48 2.60
C LEU A 689 -20.30 10.48 3.95
N THR A 690 -19.39 9.53 4.13
CA THR A 690 -18.47 9.40 5.26
C THR A 690 -17.05 9.20 4.75
N ILE A 691 -16.09 8.94 5.64
CA ILE A 691 -14.72 8.54 5.26
C ILE A 691 -14.72 7.33 4.32
N ASN A 692 -15.68 6.41 4.47
CA ASN A 692 -15.78 5.24 3.59
C ASN A 692 -16.07 5.61 2.14
N GLU A 693 -16.82 6.70 1.90
CA GLU A 693 -17.17 7.19 0.56
C GLU A 693 -16.19 8.26 0.05
N GLY A 694 -15.10 8.51 0.78
CA GLY A 694 -14.00 9.37 0.35
C GLY A 694 -13.91 10.74 1.03
N LEU A 695 -14.71 11.02 2.06
CA LEU A 695 -14.48 12.22 2.86
C LEU A 695 -13.13 12.14 3.59
N GLY A 696 -12.39 13.25 3.65
CA GLY A 696 -11.14 13.33 4.40
C GLY A 696 -11.33 13.07 5.89
N ASP A 697 -12.46 13.52 6.44
CA ASP A 697 -12.95 13.21 7.78
C ASP A 697 -14.47 13.32 7.82
N ASN A 698 -15.10 12.73 8.84
CA ASN A 698 -16.54 12.82 9.05
C ASN A 698 -16.95 14.21 9.55
N GLY A 699 -16.13 14.84 10.41
CA GLY A 699 -16.40 16.19 10.89
C GLY A 699 -16.26 17.22 9.77
N SER A 700 -17.38 17.76 9.29
CA SER A 700 -17.43 18.76 8.21
C SER A 700 -17.97 20.09 8.72
N PHE A 701 -17.37 21.23 8.35
CA PHE A 701 -17.71 22.55 8.92
C PHE A 701 -18.08 23.61 7.88
N THR A 702 -17.72 23.41 6.61
CA THR A 702 -18.01 24.37 5.54
C THR A 702 -18.27 23.63 4.23
N LEU A 703 -19.24 24.12 3.45
CA LEU A 703 -19.66 23.56 2.17
C LEU A 703 -19.68 24.68 1.12
N ASN A 704 -19.00 24.47 0.00
CA ASN A 704 -18.98 25.41 -1.11
C ASN A 704 -19.02 24.66 -2.45
N GLU A 705 -19.75 25.18 -3.43
CA GLU A 705 -19.77 24.64 -4.79
C GLU A 705 -19.07 25.60 -5.75
N ASN A 706 -18.21 25.07 -6.62
CA ASN A 706 -17.66 25.83 -7.74
C ASN A 706 -17.51 24.93 -8.98
N LYS A 707 -18.10 25.36 -10.10
CA LYS A 707 -18.09 24.63 -11.39
C LYS A 707 -18.48 23.14 -11.27
N GLY A 708 -19.48 22.82 -10.44
CA GLY A 708 -19.98 21.46 -10.23
C GLY A 708 -19.09 20.57 -9.34
N LYS A 709 -18.03 21.11 -8.74
CA LYS A 709 -17.23 20.45 -7.70
C LYS A 709 -17.64 20.97 -6.33
N MET A 710 -17.68 20.07 -5.35
CA MET A 710 -17.97 20.42 -3.96
C MET A 710 -16.68 20.52 -3.17
N PHE A 711 -16.54 21.59 -2.40
CA PHE A 711 -15.42 21.90 -1.52
C PHE A 711 -15.93 21.82 -0.08
N VAL A 712 -15.41 20.85 0.67
CA VAL A 712 -15.85 20.49 2.01
C VAL A 712 -14.67 20.70 2.97
N GLY A 713 -14.79 21.65 3.90
CA GLY A 713 -13.80 21.78 4.97
C GLY A 713 -14.07 20.74 6.04
N THR A 714 -13.10 19.87 6.28
CA THR A 714 -13.15 18.77 7.26
C THR A 714 -12.06 18.95 8.33
N THR A 715 -12.14 18.22 9.44
CA THR A 715 -11.08 18.19 10.47
C THR A 715 -9.71 17.70 9.95
N SER A 716 -9.69 17.00 8.80
CA SER A 716 -8.45 16.53 8.18
C SER A 716 -7.94 17.43 7.04
N GLY A 717 -8.64 18.52 6.71
CA GLY A 717 -8.31 19.35 5.57
C GLY A 717 -9.49 19.68 4.66
N LEU A 718 -9.20 20.25 3.48
CA LEU A 718 -10.19 20.59 2.47
C LEU A 718 -10.40 19.37 1.55
N THR A 719 -11.57 18.75 1.63
CA THR A 719 -11.97 17.66 0.73
C THR A 719 -12.72 18.22 -0.48
N ILE A 720 -12.25 17.87 -1.68
CA ILE A 720 -12.83 18.25 -2.97
C ILE A 720 -13.49 17.02 -3.57
N LEU A 721 -14.80 17.08 -3.73
CA LEU A 721 -15.60 16.03 -4.36
C LEU A 721 -15.93 16.44 -5.79
N THR A 722 -15.47 15.62 -6.74
CA THR A 722 -15.78 15.76 -8.16
C THR A 722 -16.74 14.65 -8.58
N PRO A 723 -17.89 14.95 -9.18
CA PRO A 723 -18.81 13.92 -9.64
C PRO A 723 -18.16 13.05 -10.73
N SER A 724 -18.36 11.73 -10.65
CA SER A 724 -17.94 10.77 -11.69
C SER A 724 -18.73 10.99 -12.99
N LYS A 725 -18.21 10.51 -14.14
CA LYS A 725 -18.87 10.67 -15.46
C LYS A 725 -20.31 10.16 -15.50
N ASN A 726 -20.64 9.16 -14.69
CA ASN A 726 -21.98 8.57 -14.62
C ASN A 726 -22.83 9.20 -13.49
N ASN A 727 -22.30 10.16 -12.72
CA ASN A 727 -22.90 10.77 -11.53
C ASN A 727 -23.34 9.78 -10.43
N GLU A 728 -22.84 8.54 -10.44
CA GLU A 728 -23.21 7.51 -9.47
C GLU A 728 -22.27 7.44 -8.25
N ALA A 729 -21.11 8.11 -8.32
CA ALA A 729 -20.08 8.19 -7.28
C ALA A 729 -19.32 9.52 -7.36
N PHE A 730 -18.55 9.84 -6.32
CA PHE A 730 -17.64 10.98 -6.28
C PHE A 730 -16.19 10.51 -6.30
N ASN A 731 -15.35 11.24 -7.04
CA ASN A 731 -13.91 11.21 -6.86
C ASN A 731 -13.55 12.25 -5.79
N ALA A 732 -12.92 11.82 -4.71
CA ALA A 732 -12.59 12.66 -3.58
C ALA A 732 -11.09 12.88 -3.47
N ILE A 733 -10.70 14.13 -3.20
CA ILE A 733 -9.31 14.55 -2.98
C ILE A 733 -9.28 15.39 -1.72
N THR A 734 -8.48 15.01 -0.73
CA THR A 734 -8.30 15.80 0.49
C THR A 734 -6.95 16.51 0.48
N LEU A 735 -6.98 17.82 0.62
CA LEU A 735 -5.81 18.66 0.84
C LEU A 735 -5.65 18.89 2.34
N GLY A 736 -4.60 18.32 2.93
CA GLY A 736 -4.25 18.50 4.34
C GLY A 736 -2.91 19.24 4.50
N LYS A 737 -2.31 19.17 5.69
CA LYS A 737 -0.97 19.75 5.95
C LYS A 737 0.10 19.23 5.00
N GLU A 738 -0.05 17.97 4.58
CA GLU A 738 0.83 17.29 3.63
C GLU A 738 0.81 17.93 2.24
N GLN A 739 -0.27 18.60 1.84
CA GLN A 739 -0.39 19.30 0.56
C GLN A 739 -0.02 20.80 0.68
N GLY A 740 0.62 21.18 1.79
CA GLY A 740 1.08 22.55 2.04
C GLY A 740 0.06 23.45 2.74
N LEU A 741 -1.01 22.88 3.33
CA LEU A 741 -1.88 23.69 4.21
C LEU A 741 -1.16 24.00 5.53
N GLY A 742 -1.02 25.28 5.88
CA GLY A 742 -0.45 25.68 7.17
C GLY A 742 -1.30 25.23 8.37
N ALA A 743 -2.62 25.12 8.18
CA ALA A 743 -3.57 24.63 9.18
C ALA A 743 -4.79 24.00 8.49
N ILE A 744 -5.52 23.14 9.22
CA ILE A 744 -6.59 22.28 8.65
C ILE A 744 -7.94 22.42 9.35
N ASP A 745 -8.01 23.19 10.44
CA ASP A 745 -9.24 23.38 11.21
C ASP A 745 -10.06 24.54 10.63
N PHE A 746 -10.85 24.30 9.59
CA PHE A 746 -11.60 25.35 8.89
C PHE A 746 -12.66 26.00 9.78
N ALA A 747 -12.75 27.33 9.74
CA ALA A 747 -13.82 28.06 10.40
C ALA A 747 -15.17 27.79 9.71
N GLU A 748 -16.22 27.62 10.52
CA GLU A 748 -17.58 27.27 10.07
C GLU A 748 -18.12 28.33 9.09
N ASN A 749 -18.68 27.88 7.96
CA ASN A 749 -19.28 28.74 6.92
C ASN A 749 -18.39 29.91 6.42
N SER A 750 -17.07 29.82 6.60
CA SER A 750 -16.13 30.90 6.25
C SER A 750 -15.68 30.89 4.79
N GLY A 751 -16.05 29.85 4.03
CA GLY A 751 -15.60 29.65 2.65
C GLY A 751 -16.30 30.60 1.67
N LEU A 752 -15.54 31.15 0.72
CA LEU A 752 -16.03 32.06 -0.30
C LEU A 752 -15.29 31.83 -1.62
N PHE A 753 -16.03 31.55 -2.69
CA PHE A 753 -15.49 31.68 -4.05
C PHE A 753 -15.70 33.10 -4.58
N THR A 754 -14.60 33.78 -4.88
CA THR A 754 -14.62 35.13 -5.44
C THR A 754 -14.93 35.10 -6.94
N LYS A 755 -15.37 36.23 -7.51
CA LYS A 755 -15.67 36.36 -8.95
C LYS A 755 -14.50 36.02 -9.87
N ASP A 756 -13.26 36.25 -9.43
CA ASP A 756 -12.02 35.88 -10.13
C ASP A 756 -11.64 34.39 -9.94
N GLY A 757 -12.45 33.62 -9.21
CA GLY A 757 -12.37 32.16 -9.12
C GLY A 757 -11.48 31.64 -7.99
N LYS A 758 -11.02 32.51 -7.09
CA LYS A 758 -10.22 32.13 -5.91
C LYS A 758 -11.12 31.65 -4.77
N PHE A 759 -10.62 30.74 -3.96
CA PHE A 759 -11.31 30.28 -2.77
C PHE A 759 -10.66 30.91 -1.53
N TRP A 760 -11.43 31.65 -0.75
CA TRP A 760 -11.03 32.27 0.51
C TRP A 760 -11.69 31.51 1.64
N VAL A 761 -10.92 31.12 2.66
CA VAL A 761 -11.48 30.40 3.80
C VAL A 761 -10.68 30.68 5.05
N GLY A 762 -11.37 30.90 6.17
CA GLY A 762 -10.75 31.10 7.48
C GLY A 762 -10.36 29.76 8.11
N VAL A 763 -9.28 29.77 8.89
CA VAL A 763 -8.84 28.62 9.69
C VAL A 763 -8.81 29.04 11.17
N GLU A 764 -9.50 28.27 12.01
CA GLU A 764 -9.86 28.48 13.42
C GLU A 764 -9.07 29.58 14.14
N GLY A 765 -9.44 30.84 13.88
CA GLY A 765 -8.84 32.01 14.54
C GLY A 765 -7.33 32.20 14.34
N THR A 766 -6.69 31.51 13.40
CA THR A 766 -5.23 31.50 13.21
C THR A 766 -4.78 32.18 11.92
N MET A 767 -5.44 31.90 10.79
CA MET A 767 -5.01 32.41 9.48
C MET A 767 -6.14 32.43 8.47
N LEU A 768 -5.92 33.20 7.40
CA LEU A 768 -6.71 33.15 6.17
C LEU A 768 -6.00 32.27 5.15
N LEU A 769 -6.71 31.31 4.54
CA LEU A 769 -6.23 30.57 3.39
C LEU A 769 -6.85 31.12 2.10
N VAL A 770 -6.01 31.32 1.08
CA VAL A 770 -6.45 31.69 -0.27
C VAL A 770 -5.90 30.69 -1.28
N PHE A 771 -6.79 30.14 -2.10
CA PHE A 771 -6.48 29.17 -3.15
C PHE A 771 -6.80 29.76 -4.53
N ASP A 772 -5.98 29.48 -5.53
CA ASP A 772 -6.46 29.51 -6.91
C ASP A 772 -7.36 28.31 -7.20
N SER A 773 -8.08 28.36 -8.33
CA SER A 773 -8.72 27.16 -8.86
C SER A 773 -7.67 26.05 -9.01
N LEU A 774 -7.84 24.93 -8.31
CA LEU A 774 -6.94 23.79 -8.44
C LEU A 774 -6.86 23.31 -9.90
N GLN A 775 -5.67 23.40 -10.47
CA GLN A 775 -5.35 22.87 -11.79
C GLN A 775 -4.67 21.50 -11.61
N MET A 776 -5.48 20.46 -11.54
CA MET A 776 -4.93 19.11 -11.47
C MET A 776 -4.43 18.70 -12.84
N SER A 777 -3.25 18.09 -12.90
CA SER A 777 -2.71 17.50 -14.12
C SER A 777 -3.74 16.51 -14.71
N GLU A 778 -4.05 16.64 -16.00
CA GLU A 778 -4.82 15.63 -16.74
C GLU A 778 -3.96 14.39 -17.10
N GLU A 779 -2.64 14.50 -16.93
CA GLU A 779 -1.70 13.43 -17.22
C GLU A 779 -1.33 12.66 -15.94
N SER A 780 -1.26 11.35 -16.08
CA SER A 780 -0.82 10.39 -15.07
C SER A 780 0.64 10.00 -15.29
N SER A 781 1.46 10.00 -14.24
CA SER A 781 2.81 9.43 -14.28
C SER A 781 2.74 7.90 -14.26
N SER A 782 3.37 7.24 -15.24
CA SER A 782 3.46 5.78 -15.25
C SER A 782 4.47 5.30 -14.21
N PRO A 783 4.18 4.23 -13.45
CA PRO A 783 5.09 3.75 -12.44
C PRO A 783 6.31 3.11 -13.12
N LEU A 784 7.43 3.07 -12.41
CA LEU A 784 8.61 2.34 -12.81
C LEU A 784 8.73 1.08 -11.97
N ILE A 785 9.05 -0.04 -12.61
CA ILE A 785 9.43 -1.26 -11.91
C ILE A 785 10.86 -1.06 -11.45
N ALA A 786 11.06 -0.97 -10.14
CA ALA A 786 12.33 -0.60 -9.52
C ALA A 786 13.20 -1.83 -9.20
N GLY A 787 12.64 -3.04 -9.22
CA GLY A 787 13.42 -4.25 -9.01
C GLY A 787 12.57 -5.51 -8.90
N ILE A 788 13.29 -6.65 -8.86
CA ILE A 788 12.72 -7.98 -8.68
C ILE A 788 13.39 -8.60 -7.45
N ASN A 789 12.59 -9.06 -6.50
CA ASN A 789 13.08 -9.82 -5.36
C ASN A 789 12.88 -11.32 -5.62
N LEU A 790 13.85 -12.10 -5.21
CA LEU A 790 13.83 -13.55 -5.26
C LEU A 790 14.15 -14.08 -3.86
N PHE A 791 13.28 -14.93 -3.30
CA PHE A 791 13.42 -15.37 -1.90
C PHE A 791 13.55 -14.23 -0.89
N ASP A 792 12.73 -13.18 -1.07
CA ASP A 792 12.72 -11.96 -0.25
C ASP A 792 14.06 -11.19 -0.26
N LYS A 793 14.94 -11.46 -1.24
CA LYS A 793 16.19 -10.73 -1.46
C LYS A 793 16.16 -9.99 -2.80
N PRO A 794 16.59 -8.71 -2.85
CA PRO A 794 16.65 -7.96 -4.10
C PRO A 794 17.70 -8.54 -5.05
N LEU A 795 17.35 -8.67 -6.34
CA LEU A 795 18.27 -9.00 -7.41
C LEU A 795 18.78 -7.72 -8.11
N TYR A 796 20.09 -7.65 -8.30
CA TYR A 796 20.75 -6.54 -9.00
C TYR A 796 21.32 -7.05 -10.32
N PHE A 797 20.66 -6.71 -11.43
CA PHE A 797 21.09 -7.10 -12.77
C PHE A 797 22.15 -6.14 -13.30
N ARG A 798 23.14 -6.66 -14.05
CA ARG A 798 24.25 -5.88 -14.66
C ARG A 798 24.61 -6.45 -16.02
N GLU A 799 25.47 -5.77 -16.77
CA GLU A 799 26.01 -6.35 -18.00
C GLU A 799 26.74 -7.65 -17.67
N ARG A 800 26.40 -8.75 -18.36
CA ARG A 800 26.91 -10.09 -18.04
C ARG A 800 28.44 -10.19 -18.10
N SER A 801 29.09 -9.38 -18.93
CA SER A 801 30.55 -9.25 -19.03
C SER A 801 31.23 -8.71 -17.77
N THR A 802 30.49 -7.99 -16.92
CA THR A 802 30.99 -7.36 -15.69
C THR A 802 30.84 -8.22 -14.44
N LEU A 803 30.08 -9.32 -14.55
CA LEU A 803 29.77 -10.20 -13.43
C LEU A 803 30.87 -11.25 -13.23
N THR A 804 31.23 -11.51 -11.98
CA THR A 804 32.17 -12.57 -11.60
C THR A 804 31.49 -13.94 -11.57
N GLU A 805 32.23 -15.02 -11.76
CA GLU A 805 31.68 -16.40 -11.73
C GLU A 805 30.96 -16.74 -10.41
N ASP A 806 31.38 -16.11 -9.30
CA ASP A 806 30.76 -16.29 -7.97
C ASP A 806 29.43 -15.51 -7.79
N ASN A 807 28.99 -14.75 -8.79
CA ASN A 807 27.75 -13.98 -8.67
C ASN A 807 26.52 -14.90 -8.67
N TYR A 808 25.56 -14.62 -7.78
CA TYR A 808 24.33 -15.40 -7.61
C TYR A 808 23.57 -15.64 -8.92
N LEU A 809 23.48 -14.64 -9.81
CA LEU A 809 22.77 -14.76 -11.09
C LEU A 809 23.41 -15.82 -11.99
N ILE A 810 24.75 -15.88 -12.00
CA ILE A 810 25.51 -16.86 -12.80
C ILE A 810 25.45 -18.24 -12.16
N GLN A 811 25.62 -18.33 -10.83
CA GLN A 811 25.60 -19.59 -10.08
C GLN A 811 24.25 -20.31 -10.19
N ASN A 812 23.15 -19.57 -10.30
CA ASN A 812 21.80 -20.11 -10.41
C ASN A 812 21.26 -20.07 -11.84
N GLU A 813 22.14 -20.02 -12.86
CA GLU A 813 21.77 -20.13 -14.29
C GLU A 813 20.65 -19.17 -14.74
N ILE A 814 20.54 -17.99 -14.12
CA ILE A 814 19.56 -16.96 -14.51
C ILE A 814 20.10 -16.23 -15.75
N THR A 815 19.27 -16.07 -16.78
CA THR A 815 19.68 -15.44 -18.05
C THR A 815 18.75 -14.33 -18.50
N TRP A 816 19.32 -13.34 -19.20
CA TRP A 816 18.63 -12.20 -19.80
C TRP A 816 19.42 -11.73 -21.03
N ASP A 817 18.76 -11.06 -21.97
CA ASP A 817 19.38 -10.63 -23.23
C ASP A 817 20.03 -9.25 -23.11
N SER A 818 19.34 -8.31 -22.47
CA SER A 818 19.77 -6.93 -22.29
C SER A 818 19.09 -6.30 -21.07
N LEU A 819 19.47 -5.06 -20.74
CA LEU A 819 18.91 -4.32 -19.62
C LEU A 819 18.25 -3.05 -20.13
N GLU A 820 17.10 -2.69 -19.55
CA GLU A 820 16.58 -1.34 -19.66
C GLU A 820 17.53 -0.35 -18.97
N THR A 821 17.61 0.87 -19.49
CA THR A 821 18.51 1.91 -18.99
C THR A 821 18.11 2.45 -17.61
N THR A 822 16.87 2.22 -17.19
CA THR A 822 16.30 2.74 -15.94
C THR A 822 16.11 1.59 -14.96
N TYR A 823 16.72 1.70 -13.77
CA TYR A 823 16.76 0.65 -12.73
C TYR A 823 17.36 -0.71 -13.17
N TYR A 824 17.97 -0.79 -14.36
CA TYR A 824 18.64 -1.99 -14.89
C TYR A 824 17.73 -3.23 -14.91
N ILE A 825 16.49 -3.07 -15.35
CA ILE A 825 15.51 -4.17 -15.42
C ILE A 825 15.85 -5.11 -16.60
N PRO A 826 15.87 -6.45 -16.41
CA PRO A 826 16.21 -7.40 -17.47
C PRO A 826 15.12 -7.55 -18.52
N ILE A 827 15.54 -7.53 -19.79
CA ILE A 827 14.70 -7.86 -20.95
C ILE A 827 14.91 -9.34 -21.28
N ASN A 828 13.80 -10.06 -21.52
CA ASN A 828 13.78 -11.51 -21.75
C ASN A 828 14.40 -12.30 -20.59
N LEU A 829 13.95 -12.02 -19.36
CA LEU A 829 14.41 -12.73 -18.17
C LEU A 829 13.94 -14.19 -18.18
N GLU A 830 14.88 -15.12 -18.08
CA GLU A 830 14.63 -16.55 -17.92
C GLU A 830 15.12 -17.01 -16.54
N LEU A 831 14.20 -17.62 -15.79
CA LEU A 831 14.44 -18.15 -14.45
C LEU A 831 14.37 -19.69 -14.48
N PRO A 832 15.30 -20.39 -13.83
CA PRO A 832 15.16 -21.82 -13.62
C PRO A 832 13.97 -22.18 -12.73
N TYR A 833 13.49 -23.42 -12.85
CA TYR A 833 12.29 -23.90 -12.15
C TYR A 833 12.34 -23.81 -10.61
N ASP A 834 13.54 -23.72 -10.04
CA ASP A 834 13.78 -23.60 -8.59
C ASP A 834 13.86 -22.13 -8.11
N GLN A 835 13.85 -21.17 -9.04
CA GLN A 835 13.83 -19.73 -8.79
C GLN A 835 12.40 -19.17 -8.99
N ASN A 836 11.41 -19.76 -8.34
CA ASN A 836 9.98 -19.54 -8.62
C ASN A 836 9.22 -18.79 -7.49
N TYR A 837 9.96 -18.12 -6.60
CA TYR A 837 9.41 -17.33 -5.51
C TYR A 837 9.80 -15.85 -5.67
N LEU A 838 8.87 -15.06 -6.21
CA LEU A 838 9.12 -13.71 -6.72
C LEU A 838 8.23 -12.66 -6.06
N SER A 839 8.78 -11.46 -5.87
CA SER A 839 8.01 -10.23 -5.72
C SER A 839 8.66 -9.09 -6.49
N PHE A 840 7.86 -8.09 -6.81
CA PHE A 840 8.25 -6.96 -7.65
C PHE A 840 8.17 -5.67 -6.85
N ASN A 841 9.25 -4.89 -6.90
CA ASN A 841 9.31 -3.54 -6.35
C ASN A 841 8.98 -2.56 -7.46
N TYR A 842 8.15 -1.57 -7.16
CA TYR A 842 7.74 -0.54 -8.10
C TYR A 842 7.54 0.78 -7.37
N SER A 843 7.78 1.88 -8.07
CA SER A 843 7.58 3.21 -7.53
C SER A 843 6.89 4.08 -8.57
N GLY A 844 5.91 4.84 -8.12
CA GLY A 844 5.30 5.90 -8.91
C GLY A 844 6.21 7.10 -8.84
N MET A 845 6.72 7.53 -9.99
CA MET A 845 7.58 8.70 -10.08
C MET A 845 6.72 9.95 -9.91
N GLN A 846 6.36 10.24 -8.65
CA GLN A 846 5.66 11.44 -8.24
C GLN A 846 6.36 12.08 -7.02
N LEU A 847 7.09 13.17 -7.25
CA LEU A 847 7.91 13.90 -6.28
C LEU A 847 7.09 14.83 -5.38
N SER A 848 5.92 15.31 -5.84
CA SER A 848 5.08 16.27 -5.09
C SER A 848 4.33 15.67 -3.91
N ASN A 849 3.82 14.44 -4.05
CA ASN A 849 2.96 13.76 -3.06
C ASN A 849 3.10 12.22 -3.15
N PRO A 850 4.26 11.67 -2.79
CA PRO A 850 4.56 10.25 -2.97
C PRO A 850 3.63 9.31 -2.17
N ASP A 851 3.18 9.72 -0.99
CA ASP A 851 2.30 8.95 -0.09
C ASP A 851 0.85 8.83 -0.62
N LYS A 852 0.45 9.76 -1.50
CA LYS A 852 -0.87 9.76 -2.16
C LYS A 852 -0.89 8.93 -3.44
N VAL A 853 0.26 8.46 -3.92
CA VAL A 853 0.29 7.56 -5.06
C VAL A 853 -0.40 6.25 -4.69
N ARG A 854 -1.32 5.83 -5.54
CA ARG A 854 -2.02 4.55 -5.43
C ARG A 854 -1.60 3.66 -6.57
N TYR A 855 -1.42 2.38 -6.27
CA TYR A 855 -0.98 1.34 -7.19
C TYR A 855 -2.05 0.26 -7.32
N ARG A 856 -2.00 -0.42 -8.45
CA ARG A 856 -2.59 -1.74 -8.64
C ARG A 856 -1.70 -2.52 -9.59
N TYR A 857 -1.68 -3.82 -9.41
CA TYR A 857 -0.83 -4.70 -10.20
C TYR A 857 -1.54 -6.00 -10.54
N ILE A 858 -0.98 -6.74 -11.48
CA ILE A 858 -1.45 -8.06 -11.88
C ILE A 858 -0.28 -8.88 -12.42
N LEU A 859 -0.22 -10.17 -12.08
CA LEU A 859 0.65 -11.13 -12.74
C LEU A 859 -0.17 -11.94 -13.75
N GLU A 860 -0.11 -11.54 -15.02
CA GLU A 860 -0.73 -12.31 -16.11
C GLU A 860 -0.07 -13.70 -16.19
N GLY A 861 -0.91 -14.74 -16.23
CA GLY A 861 -0.50 -16.15 -16.12
C GLY A 861 -0.99 -16.81 -14.83
N ILE A 862 -1.20 -16.04 -13.75
CA ILE A 862 -1.75 -16.52 -12.47
C ILE A 862 -3.04 -15.79 -12.09
N ASP A 863 -3.00 -14.46 -12.12
CA ASP A 863 -4.09 -13.63 -11.62
C ASP A 863 -5.24 -13.50 -12.63
N LYS A 864 -6.47 -13.46 -12.12
CA LYS A 864 -7.70 -13.30 -12.93
C LYS A 864 -8.28 -11.89 -12.89
N GLN A 865 -7.84 -11.07 -11.95
CA GLN A 865 -8.29 -9.70 -11.72
C GLN A 865 -7.10 -8.88 -11.20
N TRP A 866 -7.15 -7.56 -11.40
CA TRP A 866 -6.16 -6.65 -10.83
C TRP A 866 -6.23 -6.68 -9.29
N SER A 867 -5.10 -6.43 -8.63
CA SER A 867 -5.05 -6.33 -7.17
C SER A 867 -5.92 -5.17 -6.66
N PRO A 868 -6.41 -5.25 -5.41
CA PRO A 868 -7.01 -4.10 -4.75
C PRO A 868 -6.07 -2.89 -4.78
N ILE A 869 -6.65 -1.70 -4.81
CA ILE A 869 -5.89 -0.45 -4.79
C ILE A 869 -5.06 -0.40 -3.51
N THR A 870 -3.76 -0.18 -3.64
CA THR A 870 -2.81 -0.20 -2.53
C THR A 870 -1.85 0.99 -2.59
N ASN A 871 -1.31 1.42 -1.46
CA ASN A 871 -0.22 2.40 -1.38
C ASN A 871 1.16 1.74 -1.22
N LYS A 872 1.24 0.40 -1.22
CA LYS A 872 2.50 -0.34 -1.10
C LYS A 872 3.28 -0.31 -2.41
N THR A 873 4.58 -0.07 -2.31
CA THR A 873 5.57 -0.07 -3.41
C THR A 873 6.13 -1.46 -3.74
N ILE A 874 5.59 -2.51 -3.11
CA ILE A 874 5.99 -3.90 -3.32
C ILE A 874 4.72 -4.74 -3.50
N SER A 875 4.74 -5.62 -4.49
CA SER A 875 3.66 -6.58 -4.75
C SER A 875 3.58 -7.67 -3.69
N GLU A 876 2.47 -8.39 -3.65
CA GLU A 876 2.39 -9.63 -2.89
C GLU A 876 3.38 -10.67 -3.41
N ASN A 877 3.78 -11.55 -2.50
CA ASN A 877 4.77 -12.58 -2.74
C ASN A 877 4.16 -13.75 -3.53
N TYR A 878 4.57 -13.94 -4.79
CA TYR A 878 4.14 -15.04 -5.65
C TYR A 878 4.97 -16.29 -5.37
N ARG A 879 4.34 -17.31 -4.79
CA ARG A 879 4.98 -18.57 -4.36
C ARG A 879 4.68 -19.70 -5.33
N ASP A 880 5.64 -20.60 -5.50
CA ASP A 880 5.52 -21.84 -6.26
C ASP A 880 5.00 -21.64 -7.69
N LEU A 881 5.51 -20.61 -8.39
CA LEU A 881 5.10 -20.34 -9.75
C LEU A 881 5.43 -21.54 -10.66
N PRO A 882 4.46 -22.08 -11.43
CA PRO A 882 4.72 -23.16 -12.36
C PRO A 882 5.58 -22.70 -13.54
N ALA A 883 6.15 -23.64 -14.30
CA ALA A 883 6.87 -23.30 -15.52
C ALA A 883 5.90 -22.71 -16.57
N GLY A 884 6.28 -21.60 -17.19
CA GLY A 884 5.45 -20.86 -18.13
C GLY A 884 5.93 -19.42 -18.36
N ASP A 885 5.21 -18.72 -19.22
CA ASP A 885 5.42 -17.31 -19.54
C ASP A 885 4.55 -16.44 -18.63
N TYR A 886 5.15 -15.38 -18.08
CA TYR A 886 4.47 -14.45 -17.17
C TYR A 886 4.72 -13.01 -17.58
N THR A 887 3.72 -12.16 -17.36
CA THR A 887 3.87 -10.71 -17.50
C THR A 887 3.33 -10.03 -16.24
N PHE A 888 4.22 -9.43 -15.46
CA PHE A 888 3.83 -8.57 -14.35
C PHE A 888 3.52 -7.18 -14.88
N LYS A 889 2.37 -6.61 -14.50
CA LYS A 889 1.96 -5.26 -14.85
C LYS A 889 1.60 -4.47 -13.61
N VAL A 890 1.97 -3.20 -13.58
CA VAL A 890 1.62 -2.27 -12.49
C VAL A 890 1.21 -0.92 -13.08
N ALA A 891 0.15 -0.34 -12.54
CA ALA A 891 -0.28 1.01 -12.86
C ALA A 891 -0.34 1.85 -11.60
N SER A 892 -0.08 3.15 -11.73
CA SER A 892 -0.21 4.12 -10.64
C SER A 892 -1.25 5.18 -10.99
N ARG A 893 -1.78 5.82 -9.95
CA ARG A 893 -2.51 7.07 -10.06
C ARG A 893 -2.06 8.01 -8.95
N GLY A 894 -1.95 9.29 -9.27
CA GLY A 894 -1.63 10.34 -8.31
C GLY A 894 -2.87 10.95 -7.69
N ILE A 895 -2.70 12.13 -7.10
CA ILE A 895 -3.78 12.93 -6.52
C ILE A 895 -4.90 13.26 -7.53
N ASN A 896 -4.61 13.33 -8.84
CA ASN A 896 -5.61 13.58 -9.88
C ASN A 896 -6.61 12.43 -10.09
N GLY A 897 -6.38 11.26 -9.50
CA GLY A 897 -7.25 10.10 -9.61
C GLY A 897 -7.23 9.40 -10.98
N ILE A 898 -6.34 9.80 -11.89
CA ILE A 898 -6.23 9.25 -13.25
C ILE A 898 -5.23 8.10 -13.26
N TRP A 899 -5.66 6.92 -13.68
CA TRP A 899 -4.80 5.75 -13.84
C TRP A 899 -3.84 5.90 -15.02
N SER A 900 -2.57 5.62 -14.78
CA SER A 900 -1.54 5.53 -15.79
C SER A 900 -1.73 4.34 -16.72
N GLU A 901 -1.07 4.41 -17.87
CA GLU A 901 -0.81 3.20 -18.65
C GLU A 901 0.08 2.25 -17.81
N PRO A 902 -0.19 0.93 -17.82
CA PRO A 902 0.57 0.00 -16.97
C PRO A 902 2.00 -0.19 -17.47
N ALA A 903 2.97 -0.08 -16.57
CA ALA A 903 4.32 -0.59 -16.80
C ALA A 903 4.29 -2.12 -16.73
N ALA A 904 5.09 -2.79 -17.57
CA ALA A 904 5.05 -4.23 -17.72
C ALA A 904 6.45 -4.83 -17.85
N ILE A 905 6.68 -5.97 -17.21
CA ILE A 905 7.87 -6.80 -17.37
C ILE A 905 7.45 -8.24 -17.68
N SER A 906 8.10 -8.86 -18.66
CA SER A 906 7.84 -10.26 -19.02
C SER A 906 9.04 -11.14 -18.65
N PHE A 907 8.75 -12.33 -18.13
CA PHE A 907 9.77 -13.31 -17.75
C PHE A 907 9.23 -14.74 -17.95
N VAL A 908 10.14 -15.71 -18.07
CA VAL A 908 9.82 -17.11 -18.30
C VAL A 908 10.41 -17.96 -17.17
N ILE A 909 9.61 -18.86 -16.61
CA ILE A 909 10.11 -19.90 -15.70
C ILE A 909 10.26 -21.20 -16.49
N THR A 910 11.49 -21.67 -16.63
CA THR A 910 11.79 -22.88 -17.40
C THR A 910 11.34 -24.15 -16.67
N PRO A 911 10.91 -25.21 -17.38
CA PRO A 911 10.54 -26.47 -16.74
C PRO A 911 11.78 -27.22 -16.25
N PRO A 912 11.68 -27.99 -15.15
CA PRO A 912 12.78 -28.82 -14.69
C PRO A 912 13.14 -29.86 -15.76
N TRP A 913 14.42 -30.27 -15.82
CA TRP A 913 14.91 -31.18 -16.85
C TRP A 913 14.11 -32.48 -16.95
N TRP A 914 13.55 -32.98 -15.83
CA TRP A 914 12.74 -34.19 -15.81
C TRP A 914 11.31 -34.03 -16.37
N LYS A 915 10.86 -32.79 -16.65
CA LYS A 915 9.60 -32.44 -17.32
C LYS A 915 9.80 -31.93 -18.75
N THR A 916 10.99 -32.11 -19.32
CA THR A 916 11.28 -31.74 -20.71
C THR A 916 10.78 -32.80 -21.70
N TRP A 917 10.58 -32.40 -22.95
CA TRP A 917 10.09 -33.30 -24.01
C TRP A 917 11.02 -34.52 -24.25
N TRP A 918 12.33 -34.34 -24.17
CA TRP A 918 13.30 -35.42 -24.36
C TRP A 918 13.29 -36.38 -23.17
N MET A 919 13.03 -35.89 -21.95
CA MET A 919 12.86 -36.77 -20.80
C MET A 919 11.57 -37.59 -20.91
N TYR A 920 10.47 -37.01 -21.39
CA TYR A 920 9.27 -37.78 -21.72
C TYR A 920 9.54 -38.84 -22.80
N ALA A 921 10.38 -38.54 -23.79
CA ALA A 921 10.84 -39.54 -24.75
C ALA A 921 11.68 -40.64 -24.08
N LEU A 922 12.55 -40.30 -23.13
CA LEU A 922 13.34 -41.26 -22.36
C LEU A 922 12.47 -42.12 -21.44
N TYR A 923 11.47 -41.55 -20.76
CA TYR A 923 10.47 -42.31 -20.00
C TYR A 923 9.71 -43.27 -20.91
N PHE A 924 9.34 -42.83 -22.12
CA PHE A 924 8.67 -43.69 -23.09
C PHE A 924 9.60 -44.82 -23.55
N ILE A 925 10.87 -44.54 -23.84
CA ILE A 925 11.87 -45.57 -24.20
C ILE A 925 12.11 -46.53 -23.03
N ALA A 926 12.22 -46.03 -21.80
CA ALA A 926 12.38 -46.86 -20.60
C ALA A 926 11.13 -47.71 -20.35
N PHE A 927 9.93 -47.18 -20.58
CA PHE A 927 8.67 -47.90 -20.50
C PHE A 927 8.57 -48.99 -21.56
N VAL A 928 8.91 -48.69 -22.82
CA VAL A 928 8.99 -49.68 -23.91
C VAL A 928 10.09 -50.69 -23.61
N GLY A 929 11.24 -50.27 -23.10
CA GLY A 929 12.34 -51.13 -22.67
C GLY A 929 11.96 -52.05 -21.51
N ALA A 930 11.16 -51.56 -20.56
CA ALA A 930 10.59 -52.34 -19.46
C ALA A 930 9.54 -53.33 -19.98
N ILE A 931 8.71 -52.94 -20.95
CA ILE A 931 7.79 -53.85 -21.65
C ILE A 931 8.55 -54.91 -22.44
N LEU A 932 9.60 -54.54 -23.17
CA LEU A 932 10.45 -55.47 -23.93
C LEU A 932 11.27 -56.37 -23.01
N GLY A 933 11.76 -55.85 -21.89
CA GLY A 933 12.43 -56.58 -20.82
C GLY A 933 11.48 -57.55 -20.13
N TYR A 934 10.28 -57.10 -19.78
CA TYR A 934 9.21 -57.94 -19.23
C TYR A 934 8.77 -59.01 -20.22
N THR A 935 8.60 -58.70 -21.50
CA THR A 935 8.24 -59.69 -22.53
C THR A 935 9.39 -60.66 -22.82
N ARG A 936 10.66 -60.24 -22.74
CA ARG A 936 11.81 -61.16 -22.82
C ARG A 936 11.94 -62.05 -21.58
N LEU A 937 11.79 -61.50 -20.38
CA LEU A 937 11.76 -62.28 -19.13
C LEU A 937 10.58 -63.26 -19.14
N ARG A 938 9.42 -62.83 -19.62
CA ARG A 938 8.24 -63.66 -19.82
C ARG A 938 8.46 -64.73 -20.89
N SER A 939 9.12 -64.42 -22.00
CA SER A 939 9.45 -65.37 -23.08
C SER A 939 10.46 -66.44 -22.62
N GLN A 940 11.50 -66.03 -21.87
CA GLN A 940 12.44 -66.98 -21.26
C GLN A 940 11.79 -67.83 -20.16
N ALA A 941 10.88 -67.25 -19.37
CA ALA A 941 10.02 -68.01 -18.47
C ALA A 941 9.08 -68.96 -19.24
N LEU A 942 8.56 -68.56 -20.40
CA LEU A 942 7.67 -69.36 -21.27
C LEU A 942 8.39 -70.58 -21.86
N ILE A 943 9.65 -70.44 -22.26
CA ILE A 943 10.47 -71.54 -22.80
C ILE A 943 10.83 -72.53 -21.68
N ARG A 944 11.18 -72.04 -20.48
CA ARG A 944 11.33 -72.89 -19.28
C ARG A 944 10.02 -73.58 -18.90
N GLN A 945 8.88 -72.90 -19.08
CA GLN A 945 7.56 -73.49 -18.90
C GLN A 945 7.24 -74.56 -19.94
N ASN A 946 7.54 -74.37 -21.23
CA ASN A 946 7.28 -75.36 -22.29
C ASN A 946 8.07 -76.66 -22.13
N LEU A 947 9.34 -76.59 -21.70
CA LEU A 947 10.14 -77.78 -21.36
C LEU A 947 9.59 -78.54 -20.15
N ILE A 948 9.03 -77.82 -19.16
CA ILE A 948 8.30 -78.38 -18.02
C ILE A 948 6.86 -78.82 -18.42
N LEU A 949 6.32 -78.31 -19.53
CA LEU A 949 4.97 -78.59 -20.05
C LEU A 949 4.94 -79.90 -20.84
N GLU A 950 5.99 -80.23 -21.60
CA GLU A 950 6.11 -81.54 -22.27
C GLU A 950 6.21 -82.70 -21.28
N GLU A 951 6.85 -82.45 -20.12
CA GLU A 951 6.93 -83.38 -19.00
C GLU A 951 5.59 -83.52 -18.26
N LYS A 952 4.79 -82.43 -18.22
CA LYS A 952 3.44 -82.41 -17.62
C LYS A 952 2.32 -82.91 -18.55
N VAL A 953 2.44 -82.81 -19.88
CA VAL A 953 1.46 -83.33 -20.85
C VAL A 953 1.40 -84.87 -20.82
N LYS A 954 2.47 -85.54 -20.37
CA LYS A 954 2.48 -86.99 -20.13
C LYS A 954 1.77 -87.41 -18.82
N ILE A 955 1.58 -86.47 -17.90
CA ILE A 955 0.91 -86.64 -16.59
C ILE A 955 -0.54 -86.11 -16.63
N ARG A 956 -0.85 -85.14 -17.52
CA ARG A 956 -2.17 -84.50 -17.75
C ARG A 956 -3.20 -85.33 -18.53
N THR A 957 -2.96 -86.60 -18.84
CA THR A 957 -4.06 -87.57 -19.07
C THR A 957 -4.72 -88.02 -17.76
N ASN A 958 -4.05 -87.83 -16.61
CA ASN A 958 -4.59 -88.14 -15.28
C ASN A 958 -5.22 -86.92 -14.56
N GLU A 959 -5.12 -85.72 -15.13
CA GLU A 959 -5.64 -84.46 -14.56
C GLU A 959 -7.03 -84.07 -15.11
N LEU A 960 -7.75 -84.96 -15.80
CA LEU A 960 -9.19 -84.79 -16.11
C LEU A 960 -10.06 -84.77 -14.83
N ARG A 961 -9.50 -85.17 -13.69
CA ARG A 961 -10.10 -85.06 -12.35
C ARG A 961 -10.08 -83.62 -11.79
N GLU A 962 -9.34 -82.73 -12.43
CA GLU A 962 -9.14 -81.34 -12.02
C GLU A 962 -10.34 -80.42 -12.40
N SER A 963 -11.32 -80.92 -13.16
CA SER A 963 -12.56 -80.19 -13.46
C SER A 963 -13.46 -79.92 -12.23
N LEU A 964 -13.17 -80.49 -11.05
CA LEU A 964 -13.81 -80.12 -9.79
C LEU A 964 -13.15 -78.88 -9.10
N ASN A 965 -11.96 -78.47 -9.54
CA ASN A 965 -11.24 -77.33 -8.93
C ASN A 965 -11.74 -75.96 -9.41
N ASN A 966 -12.44 -75.87 -10.54
CA ASN A 966 -12.94 -74.59 -11.08
C ASN A 966 -14.11 -73.96 -10.30
N LEU A 967 -14.79 -74.70 -9.40
CA LEU A 967 -15.79 -74.11 -8.50
C LEU A 967 -15.14 -73.48 -7.24
N LYS A 968 -13.88 -73.82 -6.95
CA LYS A 968 -13.17 -73.40 -5.74
C LYS A 968 -12.48 -72.03 -5.89
N GLU A 969 -12.13 -71.63 -7.12
CA GLU A 969 -11.47 -70.34 -7.39
C GLU A 969 -12.41 -69.14 -7.33
N THR A 970 -13.68 -69.26 -7.74
CA THR A 970 -14.66 -68.16 -7.62
C THR A 970 -14.95 -67.82 -6.15
N GLN A 971 -14.88 -68.79 -5.25
CA GLN A 971 -15.09 -68.60 -3.82
C GLN A 971 -13.93 -67.85 -3.14
N LEU A 972 -12.70 -67.94 -3.69
CA LEU A 972 -11.53 -67.25 -3.15
C LEU A 972 -11.52 -65.74 -3.46
N GLN A 973 -12.12 -65.30 -4.57
CA GLN A 973 -12.18 -63.88 -4.93
C GLN A 973 -13.15 -63.07 -4.06
N LEU A 974 -14.27 -63.66 -3.61
CA LEU A 974 -15.20 -63.02 -2.67
C LEU A 974 -14.56 -62.82 -1.28
N ILE A 975 -13.76 -63.79 -0.82
CA ILE A 975 -13.06 -63.73 0.47
C ILE A 975 -11.99 -62.62 0.49
N GLN A 976 -11.35 -62.32 -0.65
CA GLN A 976 -10.33 -61.28 -0.73
C GLN A 976 -10.92 -59.86 -0.75
N SER A 977 -12.11 -59.69 -1.34
CA SER A 977 -12.90 -58.45 -1.29
C SER A 977 -13.40 -58.13 0.13
N GLU A 978 -13.83 -59.14 0.89
CA GLU A 978 -14.30 -58.98 2.27
C GLU A 978 -13.16 -58.59 3.23
N LYS A 979 -11.95 -59.13 3.02
CA LYS A 979 -10.72 -58.74 3.75
C LYS A 979 -10.23 -57.33 3.45
N MET A 980 -10.34 -56.87 2.19
CA MET A 980 -9.97 -55.49 1.85
C MET A 980 -10.97 -54.46 2.38
N ALA A 981 -12.27 -54.80 2.42
CA ALA A 981 -13.29 -53.94 3.04
C ALA A 981 -13.08 -53.80 4.56
N SER A 982 -12.74 -54.89 5.26
CA SER A 982 -12.39 -54.87 6.70
C SER A 982 -11.14 -54.05 7.01
N LEU A 983 -10.10 -54.09 6.16
CA LEU A 983 -8.87 -53.30 6.35
C LEU A 983 -9.11 -51.79 6.20
N GLY A 984 -10.06 -51.38 5.37
CA GLY A 984 -10.46 -49.97 5.20
C GLY A 984 -11.18 -49.40 6.42
N GLU A 985 -12.08 -50.18 7.03
CA GLU A 985 -12.79 -49.82 8.27
C GLU A 985 -11.82 -49.67 9.45
N LEU A 986 -10.83 -50.56 9.52
CA LEU A 986 -9.78 -50.59 10.55
C LEU A 986 -8.82 -49.38 10.44
N THR A 987 -8.51 -48.94 9.22
CA THR A 987 -7.63 -47.79 8.98
C THR A 987 -8.30 -46.46 9.36
N ALA A 988 -9.60 -46.32 9.07
CA ALA A 988 -10.38 -45.12 9.41
C ALA A 988 -10.59 -44.97 10.92
N GLY A 989 -10.90 -46.07 11.63
CA GLY A 989 -11.04 -46.06 13.10
C GLY A 989 -9.73 -45.71 13.81
N ILE A 990 -8.60 -46.17 13.30
CA ILE A 990 -7.27 -45.89 13.87
C ILE A 990 -6.87 -44.43 13.71
N ALA A 991 -7.11 -43.83 12.54
CA ALA A 991 -6.87 -42.40 12.34
C ALA A 991 -7.69 -41.56 13.33
N HIS A 992 -8.96 -41.93 13.50
CA HIS A 992 -9.87 -41.22 14.40
C HIS A 992 -9.49 -41.37 15.88
N GLU A 993 -9.02 -42.55 16.31
CA GLU A 993 -8.57 -42.75 17.70
C GLU A 993 -7.23 -42.08 18.03
N ILE A 994 -6.34 -41.89 17.04
CA ILE A 994 -5.07 -41.17 17.21
C ILE A 994 -5.28 -39.65 17.21
N GLN A 995 -6.19 -39.13 16.38
CA GLN A 995 -6.49 -37.70 16.32
C GLN A 995 -7.04 -37.15 17.64
N ASN A 996 -7.90 -37.90 18.32
CA ASN A 996 -8.52 -37.45 19.56
C ASN A 996 -7.51 -37.01 20.65
N PRO A 997 -6.53 -37.82 21.10
CA PRO A 997 -5.54 -37.39 22.07
C PRO A 997 -4.59 -36.30 21.54
N LEU A 998 -4.29 -36.27 20.23
CA LEU A 998 -3.44 -35.21 19.64
C LEU A 998 -4.11 -33.82 19.70
N ASN A 999 -5.43 -33.75 19.47
CA ASN A 999 -6.17 -32.50 19.59
C ASN A 999 -6.14 -31.95 21.02
N PHE A 1000 -6.26 -32.82 22.04
CA PHE A 1000 -6.11 -32.40 23.44
C PHE A 1000 -4.70 -31.89 23.74
N VAL A 1001 -3.67 -32.55 23.22
CA VAL A 1001 -2.27 -32.11 23.37
C VAL A 1001 -2.07 -30.71 22.78
N ASN A 1002 -2.58 -30.44 21.58
CA ASN A 1002 -2.45 -29.13 20.93
C ASN A 1002 -3.22 -28.04 21.71
N ASN A 1003 -4.49 -28.29 22.03
CA ASN A 1003 -5.33 -27.30 22.71
C ASN A 1003 -4.78 -26.88 24.08
N PHE A 1004 -4.35 -27.86 24.91
CA PHE A 1004 -3.74 -27.52 26.21
C PHE A 1004 -2.37 -26.85 26.07
N SER A 1005 -1.65 -27.04 24.95
CA SER A 1005 -0.38 -26.35 24.70
C SER A 1005 -0.61 -24.88 24.31
N GLU A 1006 -1.63 -24.61 23.49
CA GLU A 1006 -1.99 -23.24 23.07
C GLU A 1006 -2.47 -22.41 24.27
N VAL A 1007 -3.40 -22.95 25.07
CA VAL A 1007 -3.87 -22.31 26.32
C VAL A 1007 -2.73 -22.10 27.32
N SER A 1008 -1.74 -22.99 27.36
CA SER A 1008 -0.57 -22.79 28.24
C SER A 1008 0.31 -21.62 27.79
N ASN A 1009 0.36 -21.28 26.50
CA ASN A 1009 1.08 -20.08 26.05
C ASN A 1009 0.33 -18.81 26.47
N GLU A 1010 -0.98 -18.77 26.31
CA GLU A 1010 -1.81 -17.63 26.74
C GLU A 1010 -1.67 -17.38 28.25
N LEU A 1011 -1.70 -18.44 29.08
CA LEU A 1011 -1.50 -18.33 30.53
C LEU A 1011 -0.08 -17.84 30.89
N ILE A 1012 0.94 -18.08 30.07
CA ILE A 1012 2.30 -17.53 30.32
C ILE A 1012 2.32 -16.02 30.09
N ASP A 1013 1.64 -15.54 29.05
CA ASP A 1013 1.54 -14.12 28.75
C ASP A 1013 0.75 -13.39 29.85
N GLU A 1014 -0.40 -13.94 30.28
CA GLU A 1014 -1.20 -13.41 31.38
C GLU A 1014 -0.44 -13.42 32.72
N MET A 1015 0.34 -14.48 32.99
CA MET A 1015 1.22 -14.53 34.16
C MET A 1015 2.29 -13.42 34.14
N ASN A 1016 2.86 -13.09 32.98
CA ASN A 1016 3.85 -12.01 32.85
C ASN A 1016 3.22 -10.64 33.09
N GLU A 1017 2.02 -10.40 32.58
CA GLU A 1017 1.28 -9.15 32.80
C GLU A 1017 0.94 -8.92 34.28
N GLU A 1018 0.45 -9.95 34.98
CA GLU A 1018 0.14 -9.85 36.42
C GLU A 1018 1.42 -9.72 37.27
N LEU A 1019 2.55 -10.26 36.79
CA LEU A 1019 3.86 -10.06 37.42
C LEU A 1019 4.30 -8.59 37.38
N GLU A 1020 4.05 -7.89 36.26
CA GLU A 1020 4.35 -6.45 36.11
C GLU A 1020 3.43 -5.58 37.00
N LYS A 1021 2.18 -5.99 37.18
CA LYS A 1021 1.21 -5.31 38.07
C LYS A 1021 1.49 -5.57 39.56
N GLY A 1022 2.34 -6.55 39.87
CA GLY A 1022 2.74 -6.91 41.22
C GLY A 1022 1.73 -7.79 41.98
N ASP A 1023 0.75 -8.40 41.29
CA ASP A 1023 -0.23 -9.30 41.89
C ASP A 1023 0.30 -10.74 41.97
N LEU A 1024 1.08 -11.00 43.03
CA LEU A 1024 1.72 -12.30 43.23
C LEU A 1024 0.76 -13.44 43.60
N GLU A 1025 -0.49 -13.16 43.97
CA GLU A 1025 -1.48 -14.21 44.25
C GLU A 1025 -2.08 -14.75 42.95
N GLU A 1026 -2.40 -13.87 42.00
CA GLU A 1026 -2.89 -14.27 40.68
C GLU A 1026 -1.82 -15.02 39.87
N VAL A 1027 -0.56 -14.56 39.94
CA VAL A 1027 0.60 -15.27 39.34
C VAL A 1027 0.72 -16.71 39.86
N LYS A 1028 0.46 -16.96 41.16
CA LYS A 1028 0.49 -18.33 41.71
C LYS A 1028 -0.69 -19.17 41.26
N ALA A 1029 -1.87 -18.56 41.11
CA ALA A 1029 -3.04 -19.24 40.58
C ALA A 1029 -2.79 -19.70 39.14
N ILE A 1030 -2.33 -18.79 38.27
CA ILE A 1030 -1.99 -19.08 36.88
C ILE A 1030 -0.88 -20.14 36.77
N ALA A 1031 0.17 -20.05 37.60
CA ALA A 1031 1.23 -21.05 37.65
C ALA A 1031 0.73 -22.46 38.04
N THR A 1032 -0.33 -22.53 38.87
CA THR A 1032 -0.97 -23.79 39.26
C THR A 1032 -1.77 -24.37 38.10
N ASP A 1033 -2.51 -23.53 37.37
CA ASP A 1033 -3.28 -23.94 36.20
C ASP A 1033 -2.37 -24.41 35.05
N LEU A 1034 -1.24 -23.73 34.84
CA LEU A 1034 -0.23 -24.14 33.87
C LEU A 1034 0.32 -25.54 34.18
N LYS A 1035 0.58 -25.81 35.46
CA LYS A 1035 1.04 -27.13 35.92
C LYS A 1035 -0.02 -28.20 35.67
N GLU A 1036 -1.30 -27.89 35.83
CA GLU A 1036 -2.39 -28.82 35.53
C GLU A 1036 -2.47 -29.12 34.02
N ASN A 1037 -2.34 -28.10 33.18
CA ASN A 1037 -2.33 -28.26 31.71
C ASN A 1037 -1.15 -29.13 31.24
N LEU A 1038 0.06 -28.89 31.76
CA LEU A 1038 1.23 -29.73 31.45
C LEU A 1038 1.03 -31.20 31.84
N SER A 1039 0.32 -31.45 32.95
CA SER A 1039 -0.04 -32.81 33.38
C SER A 1039 -1.01 -33.48 32.39
N LYS A 1040 -2.03 -32.75 31.92
CA LYS A 1040 -3.00 -33.24 30.92
C LYS A 1040 -2.34 -33.55 29.58
N ILE A 1041 -1.43 -32.68 29.10
CA ILE A 1041 -0.64 -32.92 27.88
C ILE A 1041 0.13 -34.24 27.98
N ASN A 1042 0.85 -34.46 29.09
CA ASN A 1042 1.61 -35.69 29.30
C ASN A 1042 0.71 -36.94 29.36
N HIS A 1043 -0.46 -36.84 29.99
CA HIS A 1043 -1.43 -37.94 30.06
C HIS A 1043 -1.93 -38.35 28.66
N HIS A 1044 -2.36 -37.38 27.84
CA HIS A 1044 -2.86 -37.64 26.49
C HIS A 1044 -1.75 -38.10 25.53
N GLY A 1045 -0.52 -37.58 25.68
CA GLY A 1045 0.65 -38.04 24.93
C GLY A 1045 0.98 -39.51 25.17
N LYS A 1046 0.98 -39.96 26.44
CA LYS A 1046 1.20 -41.38 26.78
C LYS A 1046 0.09 -42.30 26.26
N ARG A 1047 -1.16 -41.81 26.21
CA ARG A 1047 -2.28 -42.56 25.63
C ARG A 1047 -2.08 -42.79 24.13
N ALA A 1048 -1.70 -41.77 23.38
CA ALA A 1048 -1.38 -41.90 21.95
C ALA A 1048 -0.25 -42.94 21.71
N ASP A 1049 0.83 -42.88 22.49
CA ASP A 1049 1.93 -43.86 22.42
C ASP A 1049 1.46 -45.30 22.67
N SER A 1050 0.56 -45.51 23.64
CA SER A 1050 0.02 -46.85 23.93
C SER A 1050 -0.84 -47.43 22.79
N ILE A 1051 -1.59 -46.59 22.07
CA ILE A 1051 -2.42 -46.98 20.92
C ILE A 1051 -1.51 -47.41 19.76
N VAL A 1052 -0.47 -46.62 19.46
CA VAL A 1052 0.50 -46.92 18.40
C VAL A 1052 1.26 -48.23 18.69
N LYS A 1053 1.69 -48.45 19.94
CA LYS A 1053 2.33 -49.71 20.35
C LYS A 1053 1.39 -50.91 20.23
N GLY A 1054 0.11 -50.75 20.59
CA GLY A 1054 -0.91 -51.79 20.42
C GLY A 1054 -1.12 -52.21 18.96
N MET A 1055 -1.10 -51.23 18.04
CA MET A 1055 -1.22 -51.46 16.60
C MET A 1055 -0.01 -52.18 16.00
N LEU A 1056 1.21 -51.80 16.38
CA LEU A 1056 2.45 -52.43 15.93
C LEU A 1056 2.56 -53.91 16.33
N GLN A 1057 1.93 -54.31 17.44
CA GLN A 1057 1.88 -55.72 17.86
C GLN A 1057 0.97 -56.59 16.98
N HIS A 1058 0.03 -56.00 16.24
CA HIS A 1058 -0.91 -56.71 15.35
C HIS A 1058 -0.35 -56.86 13.92
N SER A 1059 0.59 -56.01 13.53
CA SER A 1059 1.26 -56.04 12.21
C SER A 1059 2.42 -57.04 12.13
N ARG A 1060 3.02 -57.42 13.27
CA ARG A 1060 4.12 -58.38 13.32
C ARG A 1060 3.61 -59.83 13.23
N SER A 1061 3.64 -60.42 12.05
CA SER A 1061 3.54 -61.87 11.87
C SER A 1061 4.84 -62.54 12.37
N ASN A 1062 4.83 -63.09 13.58
CA ASN A 1062 6.00 -63.74 14.17
C ASN A 1062 6.25 -65.13 13.55
N SER A 1063 7.44 -65.30 13.00
CA SER A 1063 7.99 -66.53 12.41
C SER A 1063 8.65 -67.43 13.46
N GLY A 1064 7.90 -67.88 14.48
CA GLY A 1064 8.44 -68.81 15.47
C GLY A 1064 8.48 -70.25 14.94
N GLU A 1065 9.62 -70.93 15.05
CA GLU A 1065 9.73 -72.34 14.70
C GLU A 1065 8.85 -73.22 15.61
N LYS A 1066 8.04 -74.11 15.00
CA LYS A 1066 7.22 -75.07 15.74
C LYS A 1066 8.13 -76.18 16.30
N VAL A 1067 8.21 -76.29 17.62
CA VAL A 1067 9.00 -77.30 18.34
C VAL A 1067 8.09 -78.22 19.14
N GLU A 1068 8.53 -79.47 19.37
CA GLU A 1068 7.77 -80.43 20.17
C GLU A 1068 7.67 -79.97 21.63
N THR A 1069 6.48 -79.52 22.01
CA THR A 1069 6.21 -78.84 23.28
C THR A 1069 5.28 -79.68 24.14
N ASN A 1070 5.54 -79.73 25.44
CA ASN A 1070 4.63 -80.34 26.42
C ASN A 1070 3.58 -79.31 26.85
N ILE A 1071 2.34 -79.50 26.39
CA ILE A 1071 1.22 -78.58 26.63
C ILE A 1071 0.79 -78.54 28.10
N ASN A 1072 0.91 -79.66 28.83
CA ASN A 1072 0.57 -79.69 30.25
C ASN A 1072 1.47 -78.77 31.07
N LEU A 1073 2.78 -78.78 30.77
CA LEU A 1073 3.75 -77.91 31.44
C LEU A 1073 3.47 -76.43 31.13
N LEU A 1074 3.16 -76.14 29.86
CA LEU A 1074 2.83 -74.79 29.40
C LEU A 1074 1.56 -74.26 30.09
N ALA A 1075 0.51 -75.08 30.18
CA ALA A 1075 -0.75 -74.70 30.81
C ALA A 1075 -0.59 -74.39 32.31
N ASP A 1076 0.18 -75.20 33.05
CA ASP A 1076 0.48 -74.95 34.48
C ASP A 1076 1.30 -73.66 34.67
N GLU A 1077 2.36 -73.47 33.87
CA GLU A 1077 3.22 -72.29 33.95
C GLU A 1077 2.44 -70.99 33.74
N TYR A 1078 1.66 -70.90 32.66
CA TYR A 1078 0.92 -69.68 32.33
C TYR A 1078 -0.30 -69.43 33.23
N LEU A 1079 -0.95 -70.48 33.76
CA LEU A 1079 -2.01 -70.32 34.77
C LEU A 1079 -1.44 -69.70 36.07
N ARG A 1080 -0.32 -70.22 36.56
CA ARG A 1080 0.35 -69.70 37.76
C ARG A 1080 0.85 -68.27 37.56
N LEU A 1081 1.45 -67.99 36.41
CA LEU A 1081 1.89 -66.64 36.03
C LEU A 1081 0.74 -65.65 36.03
N SER A 1082 -0.41 -66.01 35.45
CA SER A 1082 -1.61 -65.18 35.45
C SER A 1082 -2.13 -64.92 36.87
N TYR A 1083 -2.26 -65.96 37.69
CA TYR A 1083 -2.75 -65.86 39.06
C TYR A 1083 -1.87 -64.95 39.93
N HIS A 1084 -0.55 -65.17 39.91
CA HIS A 1084 0.39 -64.34 40.66
C HIS A 1084 0.47 -62.92 40.10
N GLY A 1085 0.38 -62.75 38.78
CA GLY A 1085 0.35 -61.44 38.13
C GLY A 1085 -0.85 -60.60 38.55
N LEU A 1086 -2.04 -61.19 38.63
CA LEU A 1086 -3.25 -60.50 39.08
C LEU A 1086 -3.20 -60.19 40.58
N ARG A 1087 -2.76 -61.12 41.43
CA ARG A 1087 -2.63 -60.89 42.88
C ARG A 1087 -1.58 -59.84 43.25
N ALA A 1088 -0.53 -59.69 42.44
CA ALA A 1088 0.44 -58.61 42.60
C ALA A 1088 -0.16 -57.24 42.28
N LYS A 1089 -1.09 -57.18 41.32
CA LYS A 1089 -1.75 -55.96 40.87
C LYS A 1089 -2.91 -55.56 41.79
N ASP A 1090 -3.63 -56.54 42.31
CA ASP A 1090 -4.73 -56.37 43.25
C ASP A 1090 -4.60 -57.38 44.40
N LYS A 1091 -4.22 -56.89 45.58
CA LYS A 1091 -4.04 -57.75 46.76
C LYS A 1091 -5.35 -58.34 47.29
N SER A 1092 -6.51 -57.81 46.89
CA SER A 1092 -7.84 -58.30 47.28
C SER A 1092 -8.34 -59.45 46.41
N PHE A 1093 -7.68 -59.71 45.28
CA PHE A 1093 -8.04 -60.78 44.37
C PHE A 1093 -7.78 -62.16 44.99
N ASN A 1094 -8.85 -62.96 45.14
CA ASN A 1094 -8.78 -64.34 45.61
C ASN A 1094 -9.74 -65.21 44.78
N SER A 1095 -9.18 -66.09 43.95
CA SER A 1095 -9.92 -67.09 43.16
C SER A 1095 -9.28 -68.45 43.40
N ASP A 1096 -10.11 -69.48 43.54
CA ASP A 1096 -9.60 -70.85 43.49
C ASP A 1096 -9.29 -71.22 42.04
N TYR A 1097 -8.34 -72.13 41.84
CA TYR A 1097 -8.06 -72.66 40.52
C TYR A 1097 -7.67 -74.13 40.58
N LYS A 1098 -8.10 -74.88 39.57
CA LYS A 1098 -7.87 -76.32 39.48
C LYS A 1098 -7.23 -76.69 38.14
N LEU A 1099 -6.24 -77.57 38.20
CA LEU A 1099 -5.57 -78.14 37.03
C LEU A 1099 -5.96 -79.62 36.90
N GLU A 1100 -6.61 -79.96 35.80
CA GLU A 1100 -7.01 -81.33 35.47
C GLU A 1100 -6.27 -81.77 34.20
N LEU A 1101 -5.03 -82.23 34.38
CA LEU A 1101 -4.13 -82.55 33.27
C LEU A 1101 -4.08 -84.06 33.00
N ASP A 1102 -4.31 -84.46 31.74
CA ASP A 1102 -4.19 -85.85 31.30
C ASP A 1102 -2.72 -86.27 31.20
N THR A 1103 -2.34 -87.33 31.93
CA THR A 1103 -0.93 -87.76 32.07
C THR A 1103 -0.36 -88.46 30.83
N ASP A 1104 -1.19 -88.90 29.88
CA ASP A 1104 -0.79 -89.65 28.68
C ASP A 1104 -0.77 -88.80 27.38
N LEU A 1105 -0.59 -87.48 27.52
CA LEU A 1105 -0.57 -86.53 26.39
C LEU A 1105 0.77 -86.54 25.63
N PRO A 1106 0.76 -86.73 24.28
CA PRO A 1106 1.97 -86.62 23.47
C PRO A 1106 2.42 -85.16 23.35
N LYS A 1107 3.73 -84.95 23.10
CA LYS A 1107 4.24 -83.62 22.73
C LYS A 1107 3.69 -83.24 21.35
N ILE A 1108 3.28 -81.98 21.19
CA ILE A 1108 2.81 -81.46 19.89
C ILE A 1108 3.73 -80.37 19.36
N LYS A 1109 3.84 -80.30 18.05
CA LYS A 1109 4.72 -79.36 17.34
C LYS A 1109 4.00 -78.01 17.20
N VAL A 1110 4.18 -77.15 18.20
CA VAL A 1110 3.60 -75.80 18.25
C VAL A 1110 4.67 -74.76 18.57
N ASN A 1111 4.38 -73.48 18.39
CA ASN A 1111 5.21 -72.42 18.95
C ASN A 1111 4.82 -72.21 20.44
N PRO A 1112 5.70 -72.55 21.42
CA PRO A 1112 5.38 -72.42 22.84
C PRO A 1112 5.05 -70.99 23.26
N GLN A 1113 5.70 -69.98 22.68
CA GLN A 1113 5.47 -68.57 23.03
C GLN A 1113 4.10 -68.08 22.58
N ASP A 1114 3.70 -68.45 21.36
CA ASP A 1114 2.42 -68.04 20.79
C ASP A 1114 1.25 -68.73 21.52
N ILE A 1115 1.35 -70.04 21.76
CA ILE A 1115 0.33 -70.78 22.52
C ILE A 1115 0.31 -70.34 23.98
N GLY A 1116 1.45 -70.04 24.58
CA GLY A 1116 1.54 -69.46 25.92
C GLY A 1116 0.80 -68.13 26.04
N ARG A 1117 0.94 -67.25 25.03
CA ARG A 1117 0.22 -65.98 24.94
C ARG A 1117 -1.30 -66.18 24.82
N VAL A 1118 -1.75 -67.19 24.08
CA VAL A 1118 -3.16 -67.56 23.99
C VAL A 1118 -3.69 -68.00 25.36
N ILE A 1119 -3.01 -68.94 26.01
CA ILE A 1119 -3.43 -69.46 27.32
C ILE A 1119 -3.47 -68.33 28.35
N LEU A 1120 -2.43 -67.49 28.41
CA LEU A 1120 -2.37 -66.35 29.33
C LEU A 1120 -3.53 -65.37 29.12
N ASN A 1121 -3.88 -65.07 27.87
CA ASN A 1121 -4.99 -64.17 27.55
C ASN A 1121 -6.35 -64.75 27.97
N LEU A 1122 -6.58 -66.04 27.71
CA LEU A 1122 -7.83 -66.71 28.10
C LEU A 1122 -7.96 -66.81 29.63
N VAL A 1123 -6.89 -67.19 30.32
CA VAL A 1123 -6.88 -67.29 31.78
C VAL A 1123 -7.07 -65.91 32.44
N ASN A 1124 -6.41 -64.86 31.94
CA ASN A 1124 -6.63 -63.49 32.46
C ASN A 1124 -8.09 -63.03 32.28
N ASN A 1125 -8.73 -63.39 31.16
CA ASN A 1125 -10.14 -63.08 30.93
C ASN A 1125 -11.06 -63.89 31.85
N ALA A 1126 -10.76 -65.17 32.07
CA ALA A 1126 -11.46 -66.02 33.02
C ALA A 1126 -11.38 -65.44 34.45
N PHE A 1127 -10.18 -65.08 34.92
CA PHE A 1127 -10.00 -64.46 36.24
C PHE A 1127 -10.70 -63.10 36.39
N TYR A 1128 -10.75 -62.30 35.32
CA TYR A 1128 -11.52 -61.06 35.32
C TYR A 1128 -13.03 -61.35 35.45
N ALA A 1129 -13.56 -62.30 34.68
CA ALA A 1129 -14.99 -62.64 34.69
C ALA A 1129 -15.47 -63.20 36.03
N VAL A 1130 -14.67 -64.05 36.69
CA VAL A 1130 -15.00 -64.56 38.04
C VAL A 1130 -14.87 -63.48 39.11
N SER A 1131 -13.90 -62.57 39.00
CA SER A 1131 -13.74 -61.45 39.93
C SER A 1131 -14.91 -60.47 39.84
N GLU A 1132 -15.37 -60.13 38.63
CA GLU A 1132 -16.55 -59.29 38.42
C GLU A 1132 -17.84 -59.95 38.92
N LYS A 1133 -17.99 -61.27 38.77
CA LYS A 1133 -19.12 -61.98 39.37
C LYS A 1133 -19.03 -62.01 40.89
N ALA A 1134 -17.85 -62.22 41.47
CA ALA A 1134 -17.64 -62.23 42.91
C ALA A 1134 -17.93 -60.86 43.57
N LYS A 1135 -17.74 -59.74 42.87
CA LYS A 1135 -18.14 -58.42 43.36
C LYS A 1135 -19.67 -58.24 43.42
N ASN A 1136 -20.41 -58.93 42.55
CA ASN A 1136 -21.85 -58.76 42.37
C ASN A 1136 -22.70 -59.88 42.99
N ALA A 1137 -22.11 -61.04 43.31
CA ALA A 1137 -22.76 -62.18 43.97
C ALA A 1137 -22.39 -62.19 45.47
N GLY A 1138 -23.35 -62.49 46.36
CA GLY A 1138 -23.14 -62.53 47.82
C GLY A 1138 -22.12 -63.58 48.29
N GLU A 1139 -21.77 -63.56 49.58
CA GLU A 1139 -20.65 -64.32 50.21
C GLU A 1139 -20.57 -65.84 49.92
N ASP A 1140 -21.64 -66.46 49.41
CA ASP A 1140 -21.69 -67.88 49.05
C ASP A 1140 -21.04 -68.24 47.70
N PHE A 1141 -20.70 -67.27 46.84
CA PHE A 1141 -20.07 -67.54 45.54
C PHE A 1141 -18.55 -67.69 45.65
N LYS A 1142 -18.03 -68.88 45.31
CA LYS A 1142 -16.59 -69.14 45.24
C LYS A 1142 -16.09 -69.02 43.79
N PRO A 1143 -15.31 -67.97 43.45
CA PRO A 1143 -14.74 -67.85 42.11
C PRO A 1143 -13.74 -68.98 41.85
N GLU A 1144 -13.95 -69.72 40.75
CA GLU A 1144 -13.15 -70.88 40.38
C GLU A 1144 -12.83 -70.84 38.88
N VAL A 1145 -11.56 -71.10 38.53
CA VAL A 1145 -11.09 -71.28 37.15
C VAL A 1145 -10.42 -72.64 37.01
N ILE A 1146 -10.89 -73.43 36.04
CA ILE A 1146 -10.40 -74.78 35.79
C ILE A 1146 -9.69 -74.81 34.43
N VAL A 1147 -8.43 -75.22 34.43
CA VAL A 1147 -7.70 -75.50 33.19
C VAL A 1147 -7.52 -77.00 33.07
N SER A 1148 -8.07 -77.59 32.00
CA SER A 1148 -8.02 -79.02 31.76
C SER A 1148 -7.42 -79.36 30.40
N THR A 1149 -6.76 -80.52 30.32
CA THR A 1149 -6.24 -81.06 29.06
C THR A 1149 -6.72 -82.50 28.87
N LYS A 1150 -7.11 -82.85 27.65
CA LYS A 1150 -7.65 -84.17 27.33
C LYS A 1150 -7.14 -84.69 25.99
N LYS A 1151 -6.72 -85.95 25.95
CA LYS A 1151 -6.44 -86.68 24.71
C LYS A 1151 -7.74 -87.17 24.08
N THR A 1152 -7.98 -86.79 22.83
CA THR A 1152 -9.13 -87.23 22.02
C THR A 1152 -8.65 -88.13 20.88
N GLU A 1153 -9.55 -88.88 20.24
CA GLU A 1153 -9.17 -89.79 19.13
C GLU A 1153 -8.42 -89.07 17.99
N ASN A 1154 -8.72 -87.79 17.77
CA ASN A 1154 -8.21 -86.98 16.65
C ASN A 1154 -7.22 -85.86 17.05
N GLY A 1155 -6.84 -85.75 18.33
CA GLY A 1155 -5.96 -84.65 18.77
C GLY A 1155 -5.94 -84.37 20.27
N ILE A 1156 -5.40 -83.21 20.65
CA ILE A 1156 -5.32 -82.71 22.04
C ILE A 1156 -6.29 -81.55 22.22
N GLN A 1157 -7.08 -81.57 23.28
CA GLN A 1157 -7.93 -80.45 23.68
C GLN A 1157 -7.42 -79.81 24.97
N VAL A 1158 -7.32 -78.48 24.98
CA VAL A 1158 -7.06 -77.64 26.15
C VAL A 1158 -8.31 -76.81 26.42
N SER A 1159 -8.86 -76.88 27.63
CA SER A 1159 -10.06 -76.13 28.02
C SER A 1159 -9.74 -75.20 29.19
N VAL A 1160 -10.17 -73.94 29.08
CA VAL A 1160 -10.17 -72.97 30.18
C VAL A 1160 -11.62 -72.68 30.51
N HIS A 1161 -12.08 -73.18 31.66
CA HIS A 1161 -13.44 -73.02 32.17
C HIS A 1161 -13.45 -72.06 33.35
N ASP A 1162 -14.40 -71.12 33.36
CA ASP A 1162 -14.67 -70.22 34.46
C ASP A 1162 -16.14 -70.29 34.87
N ASN A 1163 -16.41 -70.09 36.16
CA ASN A 1163 -17.76 -69.99 36.71
C ASN A 1163 -18.30 -68.54 36.77
N GLY A 1164 -17.75 -67.63 35.96
CA GLY A 1164 -17.98 -66.19 35.94
C GLY A 1164 -19.34 -65.77 35.37
N THR A 1165 -19.43 -64.52 34.90
CA THR A 1165 -20.68 -63.90 34.44
C THR A 1165 -21.27 -64.54 33.18
N GLY A 1166 -20.49 -65.31 32.43
CA GLY A 1166 -20.92 -65.89 31.15
C GLY A 1166 -21.05 -64.85 30.02
N ILE A 1167 -21.08 -65.34 28.78
CA ILE A 1167 -21.18 -64.53 27.56
C ILE A 1167 -22.56 -64.78 26.92
N PRO A 1168 -23.40 -63.75 26.76
CA PRO A 1168 -24.70 -63.85 26.09
C PRO A 1168 -24.59 -64.38 24.64
N ASP A 1169 -25.54 -65.23 24.22
CA ASP A 1169 -25.58 -65.81 22.87
C ASP A 1169 -25.56 -64.75 21.75
N SER A 1170 -26.14 -63.57 22.00
CA SER A 1170 -26.20 -62.46 21.05
C SER A 1170 -24.83 -61.90 20.65
N ILE A 1171 -23.82 -62.03 21.54
CA ILE A 1171 -22.48 -61.48 21.31
C ILE A 1171 -21.38 -62.53 21.16
N LYS A 1172 -21.66 -63.82 21.40
CA LYS A 1172 -20.67 -64.92 21.29
C LYS A 1172 -19.90 -64.94 19.97
N LYS A 1173 -20.52 -64.58 18.84
CA LYS A 1173 -19.84 -64.52 17.54
C LYS A 1173 -18.99 -63.25 17.35
N LYS A 1174 -19.31 -62.17 18.07
CA LYS A 1174 -18.63 -60.88 17.96
C LYS A 1174 -17.36 -60.81 18.81
N ILE A 1175 -17.19 -61.67 19.81
CA ILE A 1175 -16.04 -61.63 20.73
C ILE A 1175 -14.68 -61.90 20.06
N PHE A 1176 -14.69 -62.51 18.87
CA PHE A 1176 -13.48 -62.75 18.08
C PHE A 1176 -13.21 -61.64 17.05
N LEU A 1177 -14.07 -60.62 16.95
CA LEU A 1177 -13.82 -59.45 16.11
C LEU A 1177 -12.79 -58.52 16.79
N PRO A 1178 -11.84 -57.93 16.03
CA PRO A 1178 -10.93 -56.92 16.56
C PRO A 1178 -11.67 -55.74 17.20
N PHE A 1179 -11.15 -55.21 18.31
CA PHE A 1179 -11.67 -54.07 19.08
C PHE A 1179 -13.01 -54.29 19.79
N PHE A 1180 -13.62 -55.48 19.69
CA PHE A 1180 -14.82 -55.79 20.46
C PHE A 1180 -14.46 -56.10 21.93
N THR A 1181 -15.02 -55.36 22.87
CA THR A 1181 -14.84 -55.58 24.31
C THR A 1181 -16.14 -55.36 25.07
N THR A 1182 -16.38 -56.17 26.09
CA THR A 1182 -17.48 -55.99 27.05
C THR A 1182 -17.03 -55.27 28.33
N LYS A 1183 -15.74 -54.92 28.44
CA LYS A 1183 -15.17 -54.17 29.57
C LYS A 1183 -15.45 -52.66 29.42
N PRO A 1184 -15.55 -51.89 30.52
CA PRO A 1184 -15.73 -50.43 30.48
C PRO A 1184 -14.64 -49.70 29.67
N THR A 1185 -14.96 -48.49 29.23
CA THR A 1185 -14.07 -47.65 28.42
C THR A 1185 -12.72 -47.43 29.13
N GLY A 1186 -11.61 -47.81 28.49
CA GLY A 1186 -10.26 -47.66 29.04
C GLY A 1186 -9.67 -48.85 29.81
N SER A 1187 -10.43 -49.95 30.03
CA SER A 1187 -9.94 -51.14 30.75
C SER A 1187 -9.62 -52.36 29.86
N GLY A 1188 -9.68 -52.22 28.53
CA GLY A 1188 -9.24 -53.25 27.59
C GLY A 1188 -9.16 -52.74 26.14
N THR A 1189 -8.27 -53.33 25.34
CA THR A 1189 -8.05 -52.93 23.93
C THR A 1189 -8.96 -53.66 22.93
N GLY A 1190 -9.71 -54.67 23.37
CA GLY A 1190 -10.57 -55.48 22.48
C GLY A 1190 -9.81 -56.33 21.44
N LEU A 1191 -8.49 -56.42 21.52
CA LEU A 1191 -7.65 -57.12 20.53
C LEU A 1191 -7.13 -58.50 21.00
N GLY A 1192 -7.27 -58.83 22.28
CA GLY A 1192 -6.64 -60.04 22.85
C GLY A 1192 -7.28 -61.35 22.39
N LEU A 1193 -8.60 -61.41 22.27
CA LEU A 1193 -9.34 -62.61 21.86
C LEU A 1193 -9.26 -62.87 20.35
N SER A 1194 -9.36 -61.82 19.53
CA SER A 1194 -9.18 -61.92 18.08
C SER A 1194 -7.77 -62.44 17.73
N LEU A 1195 -6.73 -61.89 18.36
CA LEU A 1195 -5.37 -62.38 18.17
C LEU A 1195 -5.21 -63.84 18.64
N SER A 1196 -5.86 -64.21 19.74
CA SER A 1196 -5.78 -65.58 20.25
C SER A 1196 -6.41 -66.59 19.27
N TYR A 1197 -7.50 -66.22 18.60
CA TYR A 1197 -8.14 -67.00 17.55
C TYR A 1197 -7.21 -67.20 16.34
N ASP A 1198 -6.58 -66.12 15.86
CA ASP A 1198 -5.67 -66.18 14.70
C ASP A 1198 -4.43 -67.03 14.98
N ILE A 1199 -3.84 -66.94 16.18
CA ILE A 1199 -2.69 -67.75 16.59
C ILE A 1199 -3.02 -69.24 16.60
N VAL A 1200 -4.19 -69.62 17.15
CA VAL A 1200 -4.62 -71.03 17.22
C VAL A 1200 -4.85 -71.59 15.80
N GLN A 1201 -5.50 -70.82 14.93
CA GLN A 1201 -5.72 -71.19 13.53
C GLN A 1201 -4.39 -71.33 12.75
N ALA A 1202 -3.42 -70.43 12.95
CA ALA A 1202 -2.09 -70.54 12.34
C ALA A 1202 -1.29 -71.78 12.81
N ASN A 1203 -1.59 -72.28 14.01
CA ASN A 1203 -1.03 -73.53 14.53
C ASN A 1203 -1.84 -74.77 14.11
N GLY A 1204 -2.85 -74.63 13.26
CA GLY A 1204 -3.69 -75.73 12.75
C GLY A 1204 -4.75 -76.20 13.73
N GLY A 1205 -4.94 -75.49 14.85
CA GLY A 1205 -5.96 -75.79 15.85
C GLY A 1205 -7.24 -74.97 15.69
N ASN A 1206 -8.24 -75.25 16.52
CA ASN A 1206 -9.52 -74.53 16.55
C ASN A 1206 -9.83 -74.02 17.97
N LEU A 1207 -10.23 -72.75 18.10
CA LEU A 1207 -10.67 -72.14 19.37
C LEU A 1207 -12.19 -71.97 19.33
N SER A 1208 -12.90 -72.62 20.26
CA SER A 1208 -14.36 -72.56 20.39
C SER A 1208 -14.76 -72.11 21.79
N VAL A 1209 -15.97 -71.55 21.92
CA VAL A 1209 -16.51 -71.05 23.19
C VAL A 1209 -17.87 -71.67 23.47
N GLU A 1210 -18.03 -72.22 24.66
CA GLU A 1210 -19.29 -72.67 25.22
C GLU A 1210 -19.57 -71.79 26.45
N SER A 1211 -20.71 -71.10 26.49
CA SER A 1211 -21.02 -70.24 27.62
C SER A 1211 -22.52 -70.19 27.87
N GLU A 1212 -22.91 -70.02 29.11
CA GLU A 1212 -24.30 -69.75 29.48
C GLU A 1212 -24.29 -68.54 30.41
N GLU A 1213 -25.11 -67.54 30.08
CA GLU A 1213 -25.16 -66.28 30.82
C GLU A 1213 -25.52 -66.52 32.29
N GLY A 1214 -24.74 -65.93 33.19
CA GLY A 1214 -24.87 -66.13 34.64
C GLY A 1214 -24.29 -67.43 35.19
N LYS A 1215 -23.84 -68.39 34.36
CA LYS A 1215 -23.29 -69.67 34.83
C LYS A 1215 -21.80 -69.85 34.58
N GLY A 1216 -21.23 -69.30 33.50
CA GLY A 1216 -19.80 -69.36 33.23
C GLY A 1216 -19.43 -69.52 31.76
N THR A 1217 -18.14 -69.59 31.46
CA THR A 1217 -17.62 -69.74 30.08
C THR A 1217 -16.52 -70.79 30.01
N SER A 1218 -16.55 -71.63 28.97
CA SER A 1218 -15.50 -72.57 28.59
C SER A 1218 -14.92 -72.19 27.24
N PHE A 1219 -13.64 -71.86 27.20
CA PHE A 1219 -12.89 -71.74 25.96
C PHE A 1219 -12.13 -73.04 25.68
N ASN A 1220 -12.45 -73.68 24.56
CA ASN A 1220 -11.89 -74.97 24.14
C ASN A 1220 -10.97 -74.78 22.94
N ILE A 1221 -9.67 -75.05 23.13
CA ILE A 1221 -8.64 -75.08 22.08
C ILE A 1221 -8.42 -76.54 21.69
N PHE A 1222 -8.58 -76.87 20.41
CA PHE A 1222 -8.32 -78.19 19.86
C PHE A 1222 -7.11 -78.14 18.93
N PHE A 1223 -6.14 -79.03 19.11
CA PHE A 1223 -5.01 -79.24 18.22
C PHE A 1223 -5.12 -80.63 17.56
N PRO A 1224 -5.13 -80.74 16.22
CA PRO A 1224 -5.13 -82.03 15.54
C PRO A 1224 -3.80 -82.76 15.75
N LYS A 1225 -3.87 -84.10 15.76
CA LYS A 1225 -2.74 -85.00 16.04
C LYS A 1225 -1.62 -84.94 15.01
#